data_AF-Q4Q2U9-F1
#
_entry.id   AF-Q4Q2U9-F1
#
_cell.length_a   1.000
_cell.length_b   1.000
_cell.length_c   1.000
_cell.angle_alpha   90.00
_cell.angle_beta   90.00
_cell.angle_gamma   90.00
#
_symmetry.space_group_name_H-M   'P 1'
#
loop_
_entity.id
_entity.type
_entity.pdbx_description
1 polymer ?
#
loop_
_entity_poly.entity_id
_entity_poly.type
_entity_poly.pdbx_seq_one_letter_code
_entity_poly.pdbx_strand_id
1 'polypeptide(L)'
;MTQQDGGPGPSSAVSLNGDVSDVTHSTAYVVLNELVDEGLISEERADYLKRKFKELHSRVLAIYRRDNTLLKHARQLRSRLEVERQRIYTFCDAAKKDDEVIQALKRNLMEHERDLAAALERDSVLQVEVLEYDRRKQHLILEREDAIAAEEARIRPKMESMQAEITEMGTHIKELAADLAKCQAEKEELVKEEAQKEEEIANFATTLAQARQQLQNVQNDPERAKKQLDLVQGSLAGAQRELSSTEEKVSALAERIQSMELQRNSRAEDHEAAKKRLQTLRAEMDAKRKTLATMNTSLEVEVETRQATQERVAELDQLVLTTKIALQQEQDGVDRIEREREKCMRIFSALERDTEGSRREEESLREQIGLLHRELEQVTRATAHVEKEIQAHRKDAEVRTKKLLVEQAKSKEFVKKAEQVLAEIREAEETIAVKAKQEDVKRRELAAIAVKRQEFSRASAREETRVSLAQCELQMREVLVKEAQRRHSELERRLGKAIDLFQRVKQERAQKATQIQAIAQAMAQVAEKTKLLEKELSVLMRESALKDQEMAKAKFQLHELTHLCANLRLEKNRQRKQMEKAADSEREVKAQVRRLNTDIAATEDTMADLRRTYAAAVENRNQAGIQLIDRNDETALLAARIKAQEAAIVEGTRMTNDRANEVRTLKTKLGTLLHDIEACQHSIPKVSQMELELTRVREEIEAEQWRTQVLEDDITDPKNPHRWNRVPLVLPGSVALPAVSEAQATAAAAAMCTQADSAPAALNASSSPGDAGHADKSGGGARAAPAPALVGGPSEQYVCLQARCQELEARLQKLNAKLREKNLILEEVTELAERVGDQADAGKECTLALAQQVNKYHSSIRNKSRQMMATVAELSLFQASSIQLQQEVQRLESVVEEAEERLEAGEAPYAEAGLHYERERQCQQRYVAARQRQRDAAKESEASLGMQMIATTAVPRPNAYVPQDDDLGLPRPYGPFAPFKSASAPRVALNPPRAEASLPSGAQGPSPAPRSMAAVRGSSVPLSAPSSPPGTSAGVLSKACGPSTPPPLPSATTMNATAFSSSVPKRRQ
;
A
#
# COMPACT_ATOMS: atom_id res chain seq x y z
N MET A 1 -17.85 38.63 -63.36
CA MET A 1 -18.39 38.86 -64.72
C MET A 1 -18.46 40.36 -64.97
N THR A 2 -18.45 40.79 -66.23
CA THR A 2 -18.34 42.19 -66.64
C THR A 2 -19.69 42.82 -66.99
N GLN A 3 -20.10 43.85 -66.25
CA GLN A 3 -21.09 44.89 -66.59
C GLN A 3 -20.65 46.13 -65.79
N GLN A 4 -20.11 47.18 -66.41
CA GLN A 4 -20.83 48.26 -67.11
C GLN A 4 -21.73 49.13 -66.20
N ASP A 5 -21.12 49.75 -65.17
CA ASP A 5 -21.67 50.96 -64.55
C ASP A 5 -21.53 52.16 -65.51
N GLY A 6 -22.55 52.36 -66.34
CA GLY A 6 -22.68 53.52 -67.22
C GLY A 6 -23.06 54.78 -66.46
N GLY A 7 -22.09 55.40 -65.77
CA GLY A 7 -22.30 56.65 -65.05
C GLY A 7 -22.79 57.78 -65.98
N PRO A 8 -23.96 58.39 -65.75
CA PRO A 8 -24.42 59.51 -66.56
C PRO A 8 -23.58 60.75 -66.24
N GLY A 9 -22.68 61.11 -67.16
CA GLY A 9 -21.88 62.33 -67.04
C GLY A 9 -22.76 63.58 -66.90
N PRO A 10 -22.26 64.66 -66.27
CA PRO A 10 -23.02 65.89 -66.11
C PRO A 10 -23.24 66.53 -67.48
N SER A 11 -24.40 66.27 -68.08
CA SER A 11 -24.79 66.91 -69.33
C SER A 11 -24.81 68.42 -69.10
N SER A 12 -23.93 69.13 -69.80
CA SER A 12 -23.86 70.59 -69.72
C SER A 12 -25.25 71.16 -69.96
N ALA A 13 -25.83 71.78 -68.94
CA ALA A 13 -27.10 72.46 -69.04
C ALA A 13 -26.86 73.78 -69.78
N VAL A 14 -26.63 73.67 -71.10
CA VAL A 14 -26.50 74.81 -72.00
C VAL A 14 -27.71 75.70 -71.78
N SER A 15 -27.45 76.96 -71.43
CA SER A 15 -28.48 77.96 -71.09
C SER A 15 -29.25 78.42 -72.33
N LEU A 16 -29.95 77.50 -73.00
CA LEU A 16 -31.00 77.76 -73.98
C LEU A 16 -32.30 78.25 -73.30
N ASN A 17 -32.13 79.10 -72.28
CA ASN A 17 -33.12 80.07 -71.84
C ASN A 17 -32.96 81.35 -72.68
N GLY A 18 -32.79 81.22 -74.00
CA GLY A 18 -33.26 82.27 -74.91
C GLY A 18 -34.77 82.42 -74.66
N ASP A 19 -35.25 83.65 -74.57
CA ASP A 19 -36.52 83.95 -73.89
C ASP A 19 -37.73 83.21 -74.47
N VAL A 20 -38.06 82.05 -73.89
CA VAL A 20 -39.33 81.34 -74.14
C VAL A 20 -40.52 82.18 -73.66
N SER A 21 -40.25 83.24 -72.88
CA SER A 21 -41.15 84.34 -72.52
C SER A 21 -41.56 85.20 -73.72
N ASP A 22 -40.71 85.28 -74.75
CA ASP A 22 -40.97 86.04 -75.96
C ASP A 22 -41.68 85.16 -77.01
N VAL A 23 -42.66 85.78 -77.64
CA VAL A 23 -43.65 85.15 -78.51
C VAL A 23 -43.77 85.94 -79.83
N THR A 24 -43.08 87.09 -79.93
CA THR A 24 -43.11 87.99 -81.10
C THR A 24 -42.62 87.32 -82.38
N HIS A 25 -41.63 86.43 -82.28
CA HIS A 25 -41.11 85.62 -83.39
C HIS A 25 -41.80 84.26 -83.56
N SER A 26 -42.92 84.00 -82.87
CA SER A 26 -43.68 82.76 -83.06
C SER A 26 -44.41 82.76 -84.41
N THR A 27 -44.56 81.60 -85.04
CA THR A 27 -45.33 81.45 -86.30
C THR A 27 -46.76 81.96 -86.18
N ALA A 28 -47.38 81.87 -85.00
CA ALA A 28 -48.70 82.45 -84.75
C ALA A 28 -48.71 83.98 -84.78
N TYR A 29 -47.65 84.65 -84.29
CA TYR A 29 -47.50 86.10 -84.40
C TYR A 29 -47.18 86.53 -85.84
N VAL A 30 -46.39 85.75 -86.59
CA VAL A 30 -46.09 86.00 -88.00
C VAL A 30 -47.37 85.93 -88.86
N VAL A 31 -48.13 84.84 -88.76
CA VAL A 31 -49.41 84.69 -89.48
C VAL A 31 -50.46 85.73 -89.05
N LEU A 32 -50.44 86.18 -87.78
CA LEU A 32 -51.28 87.30 -87.31
C LEU A 32 -50.76 88.70 -87.70
N ASN A 33 -49.62 88.81 -88.37
CA ASN A 33 -49.19 90.02 -89.09
C ASN A 33 -49.57 89.89 -90.57
N GLU A 34 -49.25 88.76 -91.21
CA GLU A 34 -49.57 88.47 -92.62
C GLU A 34 -51.08 88.67 -92.91
N LEU A 35 -51.97 88.17 -92.04
CA LEU A 35 -53.42 88.36 -92.17
C LEU A 35 -53.93 89.80 -91.92
N VAL A 36 -53.09 90.69 -91.39
CA VAL A 36 -53.35 92.14 -91.30
C VAL A 36 -52.81 92.86 -92.53
N ASP A 37 -51.61 92.48 -93.00
CA ASP A 37 -51.01 93.00 -94.24
C ASP A 37 -51.84 92.64 -95.48
N GLU A 38 -52.49 91.47 -95.49
CA GLU A 38 -53.51 91.04 -96.48
C GLU A 38 -54.88 91.74 -96.31
N GLY A 39 -55.08 92.54 -95.25
CA GLY A 39 -56.33 93.27 -94.97
C GLY A 39 -57.51 92.41 -94.52
N LEU A 40 -57.30 91.12 -94.23
CA LEU A 40 -58.36 90.16 -93.86
C LEU A 40 -58.81 90.30 -92.39
N ILE A 41 -57.98 90.90 -91.53
CA ILE A 41 -58.25 91.09 -90.10
C ILE A 41 -57.82 92.51 -89.69
N SER A 42 -58.63 93.22 -88.89
CA SER A 42 -58.24 94.54 -88.35
C SER A 42 -57.14 94.42 -87.30
N GLU A 43 -56.29 95.46 -87.20
CA GLU A 43 -55.19 95.53 -86.24
C GLU A 43 -55.65 95.21 -84.82
N GLU A 44 -56.73 95.85 -84.33
CA GLU A 44 -57.31 95.61 -83.00
C GLU A 44 -57.63 94.11 -82.73
N ARG A 45 -58.11 93.40 -83.76
CA ARG A 45 -58.50 91.99 -83.67
C ARG A 45 -57.29 91.07 -83.70
N ALA A 46 -56.30 91.36 -84.54
CA ALA A 46 -55.02 90.66 -84.53
C ALA A 46 -54.31 90.86 -83.18
N ASP A 47 -54.35 92.06 -82.62
CA ASP A 47 -53.72 92.40 -81.35
C ASP A 47 -54.41 91.73 -80.15
N TYR A 48 -55.74 91.59 -80.19
CA TYR A 48 -56.48 90.74 -79.24
C TYR A 48 -56.03 89.27 -79.31
N LEU A 49 -55.86 88.72 -80.52
CA LEU A 49 -55.43 87.33 -80.73
C LEU A 49 -53.96 87.12 -80.29
N LYS A 50 -53.06 88.06 -80.60
CA LYS A 50 -51.66 88.11 -80.12
C LYS A 50 -51.61 88.07 -78.59
N ARG A 51 -52.39 88.92 -77.91
CA ARG A 51 -52.53 88.91 -76.44
C ARG A 51 -53.04 87.56 -75.92
N LYS A 52 -54.07 86.98 -76.53
CA LYS A 52 -54.60 85.66 -76.13
C LYS A 52 -53.60 84.52 -76.36
N PHE A 53 -52.80 84.56 -77.43
CA PHE A 53 -51.75 83.59 -77.66
C PHE A 53 -50.64 83.71 -76.60
N LYS A 54 -50.23 84.93 -76.24
CA LYS A 54 -49.26 85.19 -75.16
C LYS A 54 -49.77 84.75 -73.78
N GLU A 55 -51.06 84.97 -73.47
CA GLU A 55 -51.71 84.42 -72.27
C GLU A 55 -51.65 82.88 -72.27
N LEU A 56 -52.08 82.23 -73.36
CA LEU A 56 -52.11 80.77 -73.49
C LEU A 56 -50.71 80.16 -73.33
N HIS A 57 -49.71 80.72 -74.01
CA HIS A 57 -48.31 80.30 -73.93
C HIS A 57 -47.75 80.45 -72.52
N SER A 58 -48.04 81.57 -71.83
CA SER A 58 -47.66 81.75 -70.43
C SER A 58 -48.28 80.69 -69.50
N ARG A 59 -49.52 80.26 -69.78
CA ARG A 59 -50.23 79.20 -69.05
C ARG A 59 -49.61 77.83 -69.31
N VAL A 60 -49.26 77.53 -70.55
CA VAL A 60 -48.57 76.30 -70.96
C VAL A 60 -47.17 76.21 -70.32
N LEU A 61 -46.41 77.31 -70.29
CA LEU A 61 -45.13 77.37 -69.58
C LEU A 61 -45.27 77.20 -68.07
N ALA A 62 -46.33 77.73 -67.46
CA ALA A 62 -46.63 77.50 -66.04
C ALA A 62 -46.96 76.02 -65.74
N ILE A 63 -47.68 75.35 -66.65
CA ILE A 63 -47.94 73.90 -66.58
C ILE A 63 -46.63 73.12 -66.71
N TYR A 64 -45.82 73.33 -67.76
CA TYR A 64 -44.54 72.64 -67.92
C TYR A 64 -43.58 72.86 -66.73
N ARG A 65 -43.56 74.06 -66.13
CA ARG A 65 -42.77 74.33 -64.92
C ARG A 65 -43.27 73.51 -63.72
N ARG A 66 -44.59 73.42 -63.52
CA ARG A 66 -45.23 72.59 -62.49
C ARG A 66 -45.00 71.09 -62.71
N ASP A 67 -45.11 70.63 -63.96
CA ASP A 67 -44.91 69.22 -64.27
C ASP A 67 -43.45 68.83 -64.09
N ASN A 68 -42.50 69.71 -64.46
CA ASN A 68 -41.07 69.50 -64.22
C ASN A 68 -40.72 69.42 -62.72
N THR A 69 -41.34 70.24 -61.85
CA THR A 69 -41.13 70.13 -60.39
C THR A 69 -41.79 68.88 -59.81
N LEU A 70 -42.98 68.50 -60.28
CA LEU A 70 -43.62 67.23 -59.91
C LEU A 70 -42.78 66.02 -60.34
N LEU A 71 -42.19 66.04 -61.55
CA LEU A 71 -41.31 64.97 -62.06
C LEU A 71 -40.01 64.88 -61.26
N LYS A 72 -39.45 66.02 -60.82
CA LYS A 72 -38.31 66.06 -59.88
C LYS A 72 -38.67 65.46 -58.52
N HIS A 73 -39.82 65.80 -57.94
CA HIS A 73 -40.28 65.19 -56.70
C HIS A 73 -40.58 63.69 -56.85
N ALA A 74 -41.19 63.25 -57.96
CA ALA A 74 -41.41 61.84 -58.23
C ALA A 74 -40.10 61.04 -58.34
N ARG A 75 -39.05 61.60 -58.97
CA ARG A 75 -37.71 60.99 -59.00
C ARG A 75 -37.07 60.93 -57.61
N GLN A 76 -37.18 62.00 -56.82
CA GLN A 76 -36.69 62.01 -55.42
C GLN A 76 -37.40 60.98 -54.54
N LEU A 77 -38.72 60.81 -54.71
CA LEU A 77 -39.51 59.82 -53.96
C LEU A 77 -39.16 58.39 -54.38
N ARG A 78 -38.94 58.12 -55.68
CA ARG A 78 -38.46 56.80 -56.15
C ARG A 78 -37.09 56.46 -55.56
N SER A 79 -36.12 57.39 -55.62
CA SER A 79 -34.79 57.20 -55.03
C SER A 79 -34.83 56.93 -53.52
N ARG A 80 -35.70 57.62 -52.76
CA ARG A 80 -35.93 57.31 -51.34
C ARG A 80 -36.52 55.91 -51.13
N LEU A 81 -37.51 55.54 -51.95
CA LEU A 81 -38.17 54.22 -51.89
C LEU A 81 -37.21 53.08 -52.25
N GLU A 82 -36.27 53.31 -53.17
CA GLU A 82 -35.17 52.40 -53.51
C GLU A 82 -34.20 52.21 -52.33
N VAL A 83 -33.83 53.29 -51.64
CA VAL A 83 -33.00 53.24 -50.42
C VAL A 83 -33.71 52.51 -49.26
N GLU A 84 -34.99 52.76 -49.03
CA GLU A 84 -35.73 52.03 -47.98
C GLU A 84 -35.94 50.55 -48.36
N ARG A 85 -36.11 50.21 -49.65
CA ARG A 85 -36.10 48.81 -50.11
C ARG A 85 -34.77 48.13 -49.84
N GLN A 86 -33.64 48.79 -50.13
CA GLN A 86 -32.30 48.27 -49.81
C GLN A 86 -32.13 48.03 -48.31
N ARG A 87 -32.60 48.96 -47.45
CA ARG A 87 -32.62 48.79 -45.99
C ARG A 87 -33.44 47.58 -45.57
N ILE A 88 -34.66 47.42 -46.09
CA ILE A 88 -35.52 46.25 -45.82
C ILE A 88 -34.80 44.95 -46.20
N TYR A 89 -34.17 44.88 -47.38
CA TYR A 89 -33.36 43.70 -47.75
C TYR A 89 -32.22 43.43 -46.76
N THR A 90 -31.47 44.46 -46.34
CA THR A 90 -30.41 44.26 -45.33
C THR A 90 -30.93 43.80 -43.97
N PHE A 91 -32.13 44.21 -43.55
CA PHE A 91 -32.76 43.69 -42.33
C PHE A 91 -33.25 42.25 -42.50
N CYS A 92 -33.82 41.88 -43.66
CA CYS A 92 -34.18 40.50 -43.96
C CYS A 92 -32.95 39.58 -44.00
N ASP A 93 -31.82 40.04 -44.52
CA ASP A 93 -30.56 39.29 -44.58
C ASP A 93 -29.75 39.33 -43.27
N ALA A 94 -30.14 40.15 -42.29
CA ALA A 94 -29.73 40.03 -40.89
C ALA A 94 -30.58 38.97 -40.20
N ALA A 95 -31.92 39.09 -40.27
CA ALA A 95 -32.85 38.16 -39.64
C ALA A 95 -32.63 36.69 -40.03
N LYS A 96 -32.30 36.39 -41.31
CA LYS A 96 -31.92 35.04 -41.74
C LYS A 96 -30.69 34.48 -41.01
N LYS A 97 -29.68 35.33 -40.76
CA LYS A 97 -28.46 34.93 -40.04
C LYS A 97 -28.73 34.74 -38.56
N ASP A 98 -29.60 35.58 -37.99
CA ASP A 98 -30.06 35.41 -36.62
C ASP A 98 -30.85 34.10 -36.48
N ASP A 99 -31.73 33.76 -37.43
CA ASP A 99 -32.42 32.45 -37.50
C ASP A 99 -31.44 31.27 -37.65
N GLU A 100 -30.42 31.38 -38.53
CA GLU A 100 -29.37 30.37 -38.68
C GLU A 100 -28.58 30.14 -37.37
N VAL A 101 -28.23 31.22 -36.66
CA VAL A 101 -27.58 31.18 -35.35
C VAL A 101 -28.50 30.61 -34.28
N ILE A 102 -29.78 31.00 -34.24
CA ILE A 102 -30.78 30.44 -33.32
C ILE A 102 -30.96 28.94 -33.56
N GLN A 103 -30.96 28.48 -34.81
CA GLN A 103 -31.00 27.04 -35.13
C GLN A 103 -29.71 26.32 -34.73
N ALA A 104 -28.54 26.95 -34.85
CA ALA A 104 -27.28 26.38 -34.35
C ALA A 104 -27.29 26.25 -32.83
N LEU A 105 -27.65 27.30 -32.09
CA LEU A 105 -27.78 27.28 -30.64
C LEU A 105 -28.79 26.23 -30.16
N LYS A 106 -29.93 26.05 -30.86
CA LYS A 106 -30.90 24.98 -30.57
C LYS A 106 -30.34 23.58 -30.80
N ARG A 107 -29.46 23.37 -31.80
CA ARG A 107 -28.80 22.07 -32.00
C ARG A 107 -27.81 21.77 -30.87
N ASN A 108 -26.96 22.74 -30.51
CA ASN A 108 -26.02 22.61 -29.41
C ASN A 108 -26.73 22.36 -28.05
N LEU A 109 -27.86 23.04 -27.80
CA LEU A 109 -28.69 22.79 -26.61
C LEU A 109 -29.17 21.33 -26.56
N MET A 110 -29.75 20.83 -27.65
CA MET A 110 -30.22 19.44 -27.76
C MET A 110 -29.08 18.40 -27.69
N GLU A 111 -27.83 18.79 -27.97
CA GLU A 111 -26.66 17.93 -27.78
C GLU A 111 -26.25 17.90 -26.29
N HIS A 112 -26.12 19.06 -25.65
CA HIS A 112 -25.79 19.14 -24.23
C HIS A 112 -26.87 18.55 -23.30
N GLU A 113 -28.16 18.63 -23.67
CA GLU A 113 -29.25 17.95 -22.97
C GLU A 113 -29.11 16.41 -23.04
N ARG A 114 -28.61 15.87 -24.15
CA ARG A 114 -28.32 14.42 -24.28
C ARG A 114 -27.04 14.02 -23.53
N ASP A 115 -26.00 14.85 -23.58
CA ASP A 115 -24.77 14.64 -22.81
C ASP A 115 -25.06 14.61 -21.30
N LEU A 116 -25.94 15.50 -20.84
CA LEU A 116 -26.44 15.57 -19.46
C LEU A 116 -27.28 14.34 -19.10
N ALA A 117 -28.23 13.94 -19.95
CA ALA A 117 -29.02 12.73 -19.72
C ALA A 117 -28.12 11.48 -19.61
N ALA A 118 -27.20 11.30 -20.55
CA ALA A 118 -26.24 10.20 -20.52
C ALA A 118 -25.26 10.28 -19.34
N ALA A 119 -24.99 11.47 -18.79
CA ALA A 119 -24.20 11.64 -17.58
C ALA A 119 -24.99 11.25 -16.31
N LEU A 120 -26.28 11.60 -16.24
CA LEU A 120 -27.18 11.20 -15.16
C LEU A 120 -27.42 9.67 -15.15
N GLU A 121 -27.57 9.06 -16.34
CA GLU A 121 -27.59 7.59 -16.48
C GLU A 121 -26.31 6.96 -15.95
N ARG A 122 -25.12 7.46 -16.35
CA ARG A 122 -23.83 7.01 -15.81
C ARG A 122 -23.72 7.16 -14.29
N ASP A 123 -24.16 8.29 -13.73
CA ASP A 123 -24.13 8.51 -12.28
C ASP A 123 -25.07 7.54 -11.54
N SER A 124 -26.25 7.26 -12.09
CA SER A 124 -27.17 6.25 -11.54
C SER A 124 -26.59 4.83 -11.53
N VAL A 125 -25.83 4.46 -12.56
CA VAL A 125 -25.14 3.16 -12.63
C VAL A 125 -24.03 3.10 -11.57
N LEU A 126 -23.24 4.16 -11.44
CA LEU A 126 -22.19 4.27 -10.42
C LEU A 126 -22.76 4.21 -8.99
N GLN A 127 -23.92 4.81 -8.73
CA GLN A 127 -24.62 4.68 -7.43
C GLN A 127 -25.06 3.23 -7.16
N VAL A 128 -25.55 2.49 -8.17
CA VAL A 128 -25.87 1.07 -8.02
C VAL A 128 -24.62 0.24 -7.77
N GLU A 129 -23.52 0.49 -8.49
CA GLU A 129 -22.23 -0.18 -8.26
C GLU A 129 -21.70 0.06 -6.83
N VAL A 130 -21.73 1.31 -6.34
CA VAL A 130 -21.34 1.65 -4.95
C VAL A 130 -22.19 0.88 -3.95
N LEU A 131 -23.51 0.80 -4.13
CA LEU A 131 -24.40 0.02 -3.27
C LEU A 131 -24.13 -1.50 -3.33
N GLU A 132 -23.68 -2.04 -4.48
CA GLU A 132 -23.19 -3.42 -4.54
C GLU A 132 -21.85 -3.60 -3.81
N TYR A 133 -20.92 -2.67 -3.92
CA TYR A 133 -19.64 -2.72 -3.20
C TYR A 133 -19.82 -2.59 -1.68
N ASP A 134 -20.71 -1.73 -1.19
CA ASP A 134 -21.02 -1.66 0.24
C ASP A 134 -21.73 -2.93 0.73
N ARG A 135 -22.60 -3.57 -0.06
CA ARG A 135 -23.17 -4.89 0.28
C ARG A 135 -22.10 -5.98 0.33
N ARG A 136 -21.17 -6.02 -0.63
CA ARG A 136 -20.03 -6.96 -0.64
C ARG A 136 -19.13 -6.74 0.58
N LYS A 137 -18.86 -5.47 0.93
CA LYS A 137 -18.10 -5.07 2.12
C LYS A 137 -18.79 -5.48 3.42
N GLN A 138 -20.12 -5.30 3.53
CA GLN A 138 -20.90 -5.78 4.68
C GLN A 138 -20.86 -7.30 4.79
N HIS A 139 -20.97 -8.05 3.68
CA HIS A 139 -20.83 -9.50 3.68
C HIS A 139 -19.44 -9.96 4.17
N LEU A 140 -18.37 -9.34 3.66
CA LEU A 140 -16.99 -9.62 4.07
C LEU A 140 -16.70 -9.23 5.54
N ILE A 141 -17.40 -8.23 6.08
CA ILE A 141 -17.33 -7.88 7.50
C ILE A 141 -17.98 -8.98 8.34
N LEU A 142 -19.19 -9.44 7.97
CA LEU A 142 -19.88 -10.54 8.67
C LEU A 142 -19.08 -11.85 8.60
N GLU A 143 -18.55 -12.24 7.43
CA GLU A 143 -17.68 -13.41 7.29
C GLU A 143 -16.41 -13.30 8.15
N ARG A 144 -15.85 -12.10 8.31
CA ARG A 144 -14.71 -11.84 9.21
C ARG A 144 -15.11 -11.91 10.68
N GLU A 145 -16.28 -11.41 11.05
CA GLU A 145 -16.81 -11.46 12.42
C GLU A 145 -17.13 -12.90 12.84
N ASP A 146 -17.78 -13.69 11.97
CA ASP A 146 -18.01 -15.12 12.16
C ASP A 146 -16.68 -15.91 12.27
N ALA A 147 -15.69 -15.60 11.43
CA ALA A 147 -14.37 -16.23 11.49
C ALA A 147 -13.61 -15.89 12.79
N ILE A 148 -13.67 -14.64 13.24
CA ILE A 148 -13.10 -14.21 14.52
C ILE A 148 -13.82 -14.90 15.69
N ALA A 149 -15.16 -14.96 15.68
CA ALA A 149 -15.93 -15.65 16.70
C ALA A 149 -15.61 -17.15 16.76
N ALA A 150 -15.36 -17.79 15.61
CA ALA A 150 -14.94 -19.20 15.53
C ALA A 150 -13.50 -19.43 16.04
N GLU A 151 -12.55 -18.55 15.72
CA GLU A 151 -11.19 -18.61 16.26
C GLU A 151 -11.19 -18.33 17.78
N GLU A 152 -11.93 -17.33 18.24
CA GLU A 152 -12.13 -17.07 19.67
C GLU A 152 -12.71 -18.28 20.39
N ALA A 153 -13.81 -18.87 19.90
CA ALA A 153 -14.42 -20.05 20.51
C ALA A 153 -13.46 -21.26 20.57
N ARG A 154 -12.50 -21.35 19.64
CA ARG A 154 -11.45 -22.38 19.60
C ARG A 154 -10.26 -22.08 20.54
N ILE A 155 -10.00 -20.80 20.83
CA ILE A 155 -8.91 -20.34 21.70
C ILE A 155 -9.34 -20.24 23.16
N ARG A 156 -10.59 -19.83 23.43
CA ARG A 156 -11.18 -19.63 24.76
C ARG A 156 -10.94 -20.80 25.73
N PRO A 157 -11.26 -22.08 25.40
CA PRO A 157 -10.99 -23.20 26.31
C PRO A 157 -9.49 -23.47 26.57
N LYS A 158 -8.60 -23.04 25.66
CA LYS A 158 -7.14 -23.14 25.88
C LYS A 158 -6.63 -22.02 26.78
N MET A 159 -7.19 -20.81 26.66
CA MET A 159 -6.92 -19.71 27.59
C MET A 159 -7.41 -20.07 29.00
N GLU A 160 -8.59 -20.69 29.11
CA GLU A 160 -9.14 -21.19 30.37
C GLU A 160 -8.26 -22.30 30.98
N SER A 161 -7.78 -23.27 30.18
CA SER A 161 -6.79 -24.29 30.63
C SER A 161 -5.49 -23.64 31.14
N MET A 162 -4.87 -22.77 30.35
CA MET A 162 -3.63 -22.10 30.76
C MET A 162 -3.83 -21.18 31.97
N GLN A 163 -5.02 -20.58 32.14
CA GLN A 163 -5.35 -19.82 33.35
C GLN A 163 -5.50 -20.73 34.57
N ALA A 164 -6.12 -21.90 34.44
CA ALA A 164 -6.18 -22.91 35.50
C ALA A 164 -4.77 -23.38 35.89
N GLU A 165 -3.94 -23.77 34.91
CA GLU A 165 -2.53 -24.15 35.10
C GLU A 165 -1.72 -23.04 35.80
N ILE A 166 -1.91 -21.77 35.40
CA ILE A 166 -1.28 -20.61 36.06
C ILE A 166 -1.78 -20.44 37.51
N THR A 167 -3.05 -20.69 37.81
CA THR A 167 -3.56 -20.63 39.19
C THR A 167 -3.07 -21.79 40.05
N GLU A 168 -2.95 -23.01 39.51
CA GLU A 168 -2.42 -24.19 40.20
C GLU A 168 -0.92 -24.05 40.46
N MET A 169 -0.13 -23.62 39.48
CA MET A 169 1.27 -23.22 39.71
C MET A 169 1.36 -22.07 40.72
N GLY A 170 0.39 -21.16 40.70
CA GLY A 170 0.25 -20.06 41.65
C GLY A 170 -0.11 -20.48 43.09
N THR A 171 -0.69 -21.67 43.32
CA THR A 171 -0.85 -22.24 44.67
C THR A 171 0.40 -23.00 45.08
N HIS A 172 0.97 -23.83 44.20
CA HIS A 172 2.23 -24.54 44.46
C HIS A 172 3.38 -23.58 44.82
N ILE A 173 3.49 -22.43 44.16
CA ILE A 173 4.48 -21.39 44.51
C ILE A 173 4.23 -20.77 45.89
N LYS A 174 2.97 -20.63 46.32
CA LYS A 174 2.63 -20.14 47.68
C LYS A 174 2.91 -21.17 48.75
N GLU A 175 2.64 -22.45 48.47
CA GLU A 175 2.94 -23.58 49.36
C GLU A 175 4.45 -23.72 49.54
N LEU A 176 5.22 -23.74 48.44
CA LEU A 176 6.69 -23.73 48.49
C LEU A 176 7.25 -22.49 49.19
N ALA A 177 6.65 -21.30 49.03
CA ALA A 177 7.05 -20.10 49.75
C ALA A 177 6.75 -20.19 51.27
N ALA A 178 5.63 -20.81 51.65
CA ALA A 178 5.29 -21.06 53.05
C ALA A 178 6.22 -22.11 53.69
N ASP A 179 6.60 -23.15 52.95
CA ASP A 179 7.56 -24.16 53.43
C ASP A 179 8.98 -23.60 53.51
N LEU A 180 9.41 -22.76 52.55
CA LEU A 180 10.67 -22.01 52.66
C LEU A 180 10.66 -21.07 53.87
N ALA A 181 9.53 -20.45 54.21
CA ALA A 181 9.40 -19.62 55.41
C ALA A 181 9.48 -20.45 56.71
N LYS A 182 8.90 -21.66 56.73
CA LYS A 182 9.08 -22.61 57.85
C LYS A 182 10.55 -22.99 58.02
N CYS A 183 11.21 -23.43 56.96
CA CYS A 183 12.63 -23.82 57.03
C CYS A 183 13.57 -22.64 57.32
N GLN A 184 13.18 -21.40 56.99
CA GLN A 184 13.88 -20.19 57.44
C GLN A 184 13.69 -19.95 58.93
N ALA A 185 12.47 -20.07 59.47
CA ALA A 185 12.21 -19.96 60.91
C ALA A 185 12.90 -21.08 61.71
N GLU A 186 12.85 -22.33 61.24
CA GLU A 186 13.58 -23.47 61.82
C GLU A 186 15.09 -23.21 61.82
N LYS A 187 15.63 -22.65 60.74
CA LYS A 187 17.05 -22.24 60.69
C LYS A 187 17.35 -21.10 61.67
N GLU A 188 16.46 -20.11 61.82
CA GLU A 188 16.64 -19.03 62.78
C GLU A 188 16.60 -19.51 64.23
N GLU A 189 15.73 -20.47 64.59
CA GLU A 189 15.76 -21.12 65.91
C GLU A 189 17.02 -21.98 66.10
N LEU A 190 17.44 -22.75 65.09
CA LEU A 190 18.69 -23.51 65.16
C LEU A 190 19.93 -22.60 65.31
N VAL A 191 19.94 -21.42 64.68
CA VAL A 191 21.01 -20.41 64.85
C VAL A 191 20.94 -19.73 66.23
N LYS A 192 19.75 -19.59 66.84
CA LYS A 192 19.62 -19.15 68.24
C LYS A 192 20.12 -20.22 69.21
N GLU A 193 19.82 -21.49 68.96
CA GLU A 193 20.38 -22.62 69.72
C GLU A 193 21.90 -22.73 69.55
N GLU A 194 22.43 -22.51 68.34
CA GLU A 194 23.86 -22.50 68.04
C GLU A 194 24.55 -21.34 68.79
N ALA A 195 24.01 -20.12 68.72
CA ALA A 195 24.50 -18.98 69.47
C ALA A 195 24.42 -19.17 70.99
N GLN A 196 23.36 -19.79 71.52
CA GLN A 196 23.27 -20.15 72.95
C GLN A 196 24.35 -21.16 73.35
N LYS A 197 24.61 -22.17 72.50
CA LYS A 197 25.70 -23.14 72.73
C LYS A 197 27.08 -22.51 72.56
N GLU A 198 27.25 -21.52 71.69
CA GLU A 198 28.48 -20.72 71.59
C GLU A 198 28.68 -19.83 72.83
N GLU A 199 27.62 -19.22 73.39
CA GLU A 199 27.69 -18.50 74.67
C GLU A 199 28.00 -19.46 75.84
N GLU A 200 27.40 -20.65 75.90
CA GLU A 200 27.77 -21.70 76.84
C GLU A 200 29.25 -22.09 76.68
N ILE A 201 29.72 -22.32 75.44
CA ILE A 201 31.13 -22.63 75.15
C ILE A 201 32.05 -21.46 75.54
N ALA A 202 31.64 -20.20 75.39
CA ALA A 202 32.38 -19.03 75.84
C ALA A 202 32.43 -18.95 77.39
N ASN A 203 31.35 -19.32 78.07
CA ASN A 203 31.30 -19.44 79.53
C ASN A 203 32.16 -20.61 80.04
N PHE A 204 32.20 -21.74 79.32
CA PHE A 204 33.15 -22.83 79.58
C PHE A 204 34.60 -22.44 79.25
N ALA A 205 34.84 -21.63 78.23
CA ALA A 205 36.17 -21.15 77.85
C ALA A 205 36.73 -20.12 78.85
N THR A 206 35.89 -19.24 79.39
CA THR A 206 36.29 -18.26 80.42
C THR A 206 36.51 -18.91 81.78
N THR A 207 35.68 -19.90 82.17
CA THR A 207 35.97 -20.73 83.35
C THR A 207 37.21 -21.61 83.16
N LEU A 208 37.46 -22.15 81.96
CA LEU A 208 38.74 -22.78 81.62
C LEU A 208 39.93 -21.81 81.68
N ALA A 209 39.75 -20.54 81.29
CA ALA A 209 40.79 -19.52 81.40
C ALA A 209 41.13 -19.21 82.87
N GLN A 210 40.12 -19.08 83.73
CA GLN A 210 40.31 -18.89 85.17
C GLN A 210 40.98 -20.11 85.82
N ALA A 211 40.58 -21.33 85.46
CA ALA A 211 41.23 -22.57 85.91
C ALA A 211 42.68 -22.68 85.42
N ARG A 212 42.96 -22.30 84.16
CA ARG A 212 44.33 -22.25 83.60
C ARG A 212 45.19 -21.21 84.31
N GLN A 213 44.64 -20.05 84.65
CA GLN A 213 45.35 -19.00 85.39
C GLN A 213 45.69 -19.42 86.83
N GLN A 214 44.90 -20.29 87.45
CA GLN A 214 45.23 -20.92 88.74
C GLN A 214 46.29 -22.03 88.58
N LEU A 215 46.24 -22.82 87.51
CA LEU A 215 47.21 -23.89 87.22
C LEU A 215 48.61 -23.35 86.84
N GLN A 216 48.67 -22.20 86.17
CA GLN A 216 49.90 -21.59 85.65
C GLN A 216 50.89 -21.15 86.76
N ASN A 217 50.43 -21.02 88.01
CA ASN A 217 51.26 -20.59 89.14
C ASN A 217 52.03 -21.71 89.85
N VAL A 218 51.88 -22.98 89.45
CA VAL A 218 52.37 -24.13 90.25
C VAL A 218 53.48 -24.96 89.57
N GLN A 219 53.65 -24.91 88.24
CA GLN A 219 54.56 -25.82 87.52
C GLN A 219 55.50 -25.11 86.54
N ASN A 220 56.30 -24.19 87.07
CA ASN A 220 57.65 -23.96 86.53
C ASN A 220 58.55 -25.13 86.97
N ASP A 221 58.92 -26.03 86.06
CA ASP A 221 60.23 -26.72 86.09
C ASP A 221 60.53 -27.37 84.71
N PRO A 222 61.79 -27.32 84.21
CA PRO A 222 61.98 -27.02 82.79
C PRO A 222 62.71 -28.10 81.97
N GLU A 223 62.25 -29.36 82.00
CA GLU A 223 62.92 -30.47 81.27
C GLU A 223 62.18 -31.07 80.06
N ARG A 224 60.85 -30.90 79.93
CA ARG A 224 60.09 -31.46 78.77
C ARG A 224 60.29 -30.73 77.44
N ALA A 225 60.88 -29.53 77.46
CA ALA A 225 60.94 -28.61 76.32
C ALA A 225 61.63 -29.14 75.05
N LYS A 226 62.42 -30.21 75.13
CA LYS A 226 63.17 -30.77 73.99
C LYS A 226 62.46 -31.88 73.20
N LYS A 227 61.23 -32.28 73.54
CA LYS A 227 60.47 -33.31 72.78
C LYS A 227 59.11 -32.84 72.22
N GLN A 228 58.73 -31.59 72.46
CA GLN A 228 57.51 -31.01 71.87
C GLN A 228 57.81 -30.06 70.70
N LEU A 229 59.07 -29.63 70.51
CA LEU A 229 59.46 -28.73 69.42
C LEU A 229 59.22 -29.36 68.04
N ASP A 230 59.62 -30.62 67.86
CA ASP A 230 59.53 -31.34 66.58
C ASP A 230 58.07 -31.58 66.15
N LEU A 231 57.19 -31.85 67.13
CA LEU A 231 55.75 -32.00 66.89
C LEU A 231 55.10 -30.67 66.48
N VAL A 232 55.57 -29.56 67.06
CA VAL A 232 55.12 -28.20 66.70
C VAL A 232 55.64 -27.76 65.33
N GLN A 233 56.83 -28.20 64.89
CA GLN A 233 57.27 -27.97 63.51
C GLN A 233 56.37 -28.72 62.50
N GLY A 234 55.95 -29.94 62.82
CA GLY A 234 55.00 -30.71 62.02
C GLY A 234 53.64 -30.02 61.88
N SER A 235 53.05 -29.57 62.99
CA SER A 235 51.75 -28.88 62.96
C SER A 235 51.84 -27.47 62.36
N LEU A 236 52.94 -26.74 62.56
CA LEU A 236 53.18 -25.44 61.93
C LEU A 236 53.26 -25.57 60.40
N ALA A 237 53.95 -26.59 59.88
CA ALA A 237 54.00 -26.86 58.44
C ALA A 237 52.64 -27.33 57.87
N GLY A 238 51.81 -28.00 58.67
CA GLY A 238 50.41 -28.28 58.32
C GLY A 238 49.60 -26.99 58.19
N ALA A 239 49.55 -26.22 59.29
CA ALA A 239 48.85 -24.95 59.38
C ALA A 239 49.30 -23.92 58.33
N GLN A 240 50.58 -23.90 57.93
CA GLN A 240 51.09 -23.03 56.86
C GLN A 240 50.54 -23.38 55.48
N ARG A 241 50.28 -24.66 55.17
CA ARG A 241 49.65 -25.06 53.90
C ARG A 241 48.13 -24.86 53.93
N GLU A 242 47.52 -25.07 55.08
CA GLU A 242 46.10 -24.76 55.27
C GLU A 242 45.86 -23.26 55.14
N LEU A 243 46.71 -22.44 55.79
CA LEU A 243 46.76 -20.98 55.68
C LEU A 243 47.02 -20.53 54.24
N SER A 244 48.01 -21.07 53.53
CA SER A 244 48.21 -20.67 52.12
C SER A 244 46.98 -21.03 51.26
N SER A 245 46.31 -22.17 51.52
CA SER A 245 45.09 -22.53 50.81
C SER A 245 43.88 -21.67 51.20
N THR A 246 43.82 -21.11 52.43
CA THR A 246 42.77 -20.17 52.81
C THR A 246 43.08 -18.76 52.34
N GLU A 247 44.34 -18.35 52.27
CA GLU A 247 44.80 -17.13 51.62
C GLU A 247 44.51 -17.16 50.11
N GLU A 248 44.75 -18.28 49.41
CA GLU A 248 44.34 -18.49 48.01
C GLU A 248 42.81 -18.45 47.82
N LYS A 249 42.04 -19.01 48.77
CA LYS A 249 40.57 -18.91 48.74
C LYS A 249 40.09 -17.49 49.04
N VAL A 250 40.75 -16.78 49.95
CA VAL A 250 40.44 -15.38 50.30
C VAL A 250 40.84 -14.43 49.17
N SER A 251 41.95 -14.65 48.46
CA SER A 251 42.30 -13.87 47.28
C SER A 251 41.34 -14.14 46.13
N ALA A 252 41.02 -15.41 45.84
CA ALA A 252 40.00 -15.76 44.83
C ALA A 252 38.61 -15.20 45.18
N LEU A 253 38.23 -15.17 46.46
CA LEU A 253 37.00 -14.52 46.92
C LEU A 253 37.07 -12.98 46.87
N ALA A 254 38.23 -12.37 47.12
CA ALA A 254 38.44 -10.94 46.99
C ALA A 254 38.41 -10.48 45.53
N GLU A 255 39.06 -11.20 44.62
CA GLU A 255 38.93 -11.02 43.16
C GLU A 255 37.47 -11.22 42.72
N ARG A 256 36.78 -12.23 43.26
CA ARG A 256 35.36 -12.45 42.99
C ARG A 256 34.52 -11.27 43.47
N ILE A 257 34.76 -10.75 44.67
CA ILE A 257 34.08 -9.55 45.22
C ILE A 257 34.37 -8.34 44.32
N GLN A 258 35.62 -8.03 43.99
CA GLN A 258 35.97 -6.94 43.07
C GLN A 258 35.29 -7.08 41.70
N SER A 259 35.20 -8.31 41.15
CA SER A 259 34.50 -8.56 39.89
C SER A 259 32.98 -8.30 39.99
N MET A 260 32.38 -8.58 41.16
CA MET A 260 30.97 -8.34 41.45
C MET A 260 30.70 -6.87 41.78
N GLU A 261 31.64 -6.16 42.40
CA GLU A 261 31.59 -4.72 42.64
C GLU A 261 31.73 -3.93 41.34
N LEU A 262 32.65 -4.33 40.45
CA LEU A 262 32.76 -3.77 39.10
C LEU A 262 31.44 -3.94 38.32
N GLN A 263 30.84 -5.14 38.36
CA GLN A 263 29.53 -5.39 37.76
C GLN A 263 28.38 -4.64 38.45
N ARG A 264 28.47 -4.37 39.76
CA ARG A 264 27.48 -3.57 40.49
C ARG A 264 27.58 -2.09 40.09
N ASN A 265 28.80 -1.57 39.93
CA ASN A 265 29.05 -0.19 39.55
C ASN A 265 28.64 0.05 38.10
N SER A 266 29.02 -0.83 37.15
CA SER A 266 28.56 -0.71 35.75
C SER A 266 27.04 -0.78 35.64
N ARG A 267 26.38 -1.68 36.38
CA ARG A 267 24.90 -1.74 36.44
C ARG A 267 24.27 -0.50 37.08
N ALA A 268 24.95 0.17 38.02
CA ALA A 268 24.49 1.42 38.61
C ALA A 268 24.61 2.59 37.62
N GLU A 269 25.71 2.64 36.85
CA GLU A 269 25.91 3.60 35.75
C GLU A 269 24.88 3.39 34.63
N ASP A 270 24.65 2.14 34.20
CA ASP A 270 23.59 1.77 33.25
C ASP A 270 22.20 2.16 33.78
N HIS A 271 21.93 1.96 35.07
CA HIS A 271 20.65 2.32 35.69
C HIS A 271 20.45 3.85 35.73
N GLU A 272 21.47 4.63 36.10
CA GLU A 272 21.41 6.10 36.02
C GLU A 272 21.32 6.62 34.58
N ALA A 273 21.98 5.96 33.62
CA ALA A 273 21.83 6.29 32.19
C ALA A 273 20.41 5.99 31.68
N ALA A 274 19.84 4.83 32.05
CA ALA A 274 18.46 4.47 31.72
C ALA A 274 17.44 5.39 32.39
N LYS A 275 17.67 5.77 33.65
CA LYS A 275 16.86 6.74 34.42
C LYS A 275 16.88 8.14 33.81
N LYS A 276 18.04 8.62 33.35
CA LYS A 276 18.18 9.88 32.60
C LYS A 276 17.46 9.82 31.25
N ARG A 277 17.58 8.73 30.49
CA ARG A 277 16.81 8.49 29.25
C ARG A 277 15.30 8.45 29.51
N LEU A 278 14.86 7.85 30.62
CA LEU A 278 13.46 7.87 31.06
C LEU A 278 12.98 9.29 31.43
N GLN A 279 13.85 10.14 31.97
CA GLN A 279 13.53 11.54 32.26
C GLN A 279 13.43 12.39 30.98
N THR A 280 14.32 12.21 30.00
CA THR A 280 14.20 12.92 28.70
C THR A 280 12.96 12.46 27.96
N LEU A 281 12.71 11.14 27.85
CA LEU A 281 11.50 10.61 27.22
C LEU A 281 10.21 11.07 27.92
N ARG A 282 10.20 11.22 29.25
CA ARG A 282 9.06 11.82 29.98
C ARG A 282 8.88 13.29 29.63
N ALA A 283 9.96 14.09 29.61
CA ALA A 283 9.89 15.49 29.22
C ALA A 283 9.43 15.68 27.76
N GLU A 284 9.88 14.82 26.84
CA GLU A 284 9.41 14.77 25.45
C GLU A 284 7.94 14.37 25.35
N MET A 285 7.48 13.37 26.12
CA MET A 285 6.07 12.98 26.16
C MET A 285 5.18 14.06 26.77
N ASP A 286 5.65 14.79 27.79
CA ASP A 286 4.90 15.90 28.39
C ASP A 286 4.93 17.17 27.52
N ALA A 287 5.96 17.36 26.69
CA ALA A 287 5.95 18.34 25.61
C ALA A 287 4.93 17.96 24.51
N LYS A 288 4.95 16.70 24.05
CA LYS A 288 3.98 16.16 23.06
C LYS A 288 2.55 16.22 23.57
N ARG A 289 2.30 15.96 24.86
CA ARG A 289 0.99 16.15 25.51
C ARG A 289 0.54 17.61 25.50
N LYS A 290 1.44 18.56 25.73
CA LYS A 290 1.13 20.00 25.64
C LYS A 290 0.81 20.42 24.21
N THR A 291 1.58 19.96 23.21
CA THR A 291 1.27 20.25 21.80
C THR A 291 -0.04 19.60 21.35
N LEU A 292 -0.33 18.36 21.77
CA LEU A 292 -1.62 17.72 21.54
C LEU A 292 -2.77 18.47 22.21
N ALA A 293 -2.60 18.94 23.45
CA ALA A 293 -3.61 19.76 24.12
C ALA A 293 -3.88 21.07 23.35
N THR A 294 -2.84 21.78 22.89
CA THR A 294 -3.03 22.99 22.06
C THR A 294 -3.68 22.67 20.72
N MET A 295 -3.32 21.55 20.09
CA MET A 295 -3.91 21.13 18.81
C MET A 295 -5.38 20.73 18.95
N ASN A 296 -5.75 20.06 20.04
CA ASN A 296 -7.14 19.78 20.38
C ASN A 296 -7.92 21.09 20.59
N THR A 297 -7.39 22.07 21.33
CA THR A 297 -8.10 23.36 21.49
C THR A 297 -8.22 24.15 20.19
N SER A 298 -7.27 24.04 19.25
CA SER A 298 -7.46 24.62 17.91
C SER A 298 -8.44 23.82 17.05
N LEU A 299 -8.50 22.50 17.22
CA LEU A 299 -9.47 21.63 16.53
C LEU A 299 -10.90 21.90 17.03
N GLU A 300 -11.08 22.12 18.33
CA GLU A 300 -12.34 22.54 18.95
C GLU A 300 -12.80 23.88 18.37
N VAL A 301 -11.92 24.89 18.30
CA VAL A 301 -12.22 26.19 17.65
C VAL A 301 -12.46 26.05 16.14
N GLU A 302 -11.78 25.13 15.44
CA GLU A 302 -12.10 24.82 14.05
C GLU A 302 -13.47 24.14 13.89
N VAL A 303 -13.89 23.30 14.84
CA VAL A 303 -15.21 22.67 14.84
C VAL A 303 -16.31 23.70 15.14
N GLU A 304 -16.10 24.58 16.12
CA GLU A 304 -17.01 25.71 16.42
C GLU A 304 -17.14 26.66 15.22
N THR A 305 -16.04 27.03 14.57
CA THR A 305 -16.09 27.87 13.36
C THR A 305 -16.72 27.16 12.17
N ARG A 306 -16.49 25.85 11.98
CA ARG A 306 -17.21 25.05 10.97
C ARG A 306 -18.72 25.02 11.26
N GLN A 307 -19.13 24.79 12.51
CA GLN A 307 -20.54 24.84 12.94
C GLN A 307 -21.16 26.21 12.66
N ALA A 308 -20.51 27.30 13.07
CA ALA A 308 -20.97 28.66 12.79
C ALA A 308 -21.08 28.95 11.27
N THR A 309 -20.20 28.40 10.44
CA THR A 309 -20.37 28.50 8.96
C THR A 309 -21.52 27.64 8.43
N GLN A 310 -21.81 26.48 9.02
CA GLN A 310 -22.96 25.65 8.64
C GLN A 310 -24.29 26.30 9.04
N GLU A 311 -24.36 26.87 10.25
CA GLU A 311 -25.50 27.70 10.68
C GLU A 311 -25.70 28.88 9.73
N ARG A 312 -24.61 29.58 9.36
CA ARG A 312 -24.66 30.70 8.43
C ARG A 312 -25.08 30.30 7.01
N VAL A 313 -24.75 29.09 6.56
CA VAL A 313 -25.26 28.52 5.30
C VAL A 313 -26.75 28.19 5.41
N ALA A 314 -27.19 27.58 6.53
CA ALA A 314 -28.60 27.29 6.76
C ALA A 314 -29.48 28.56 6.86
N GLU A 315 -28.97 29.64 7.45
CA GLU A 315 -29.60 30.97 7.40
C GLU A 315 -29.73 31.48 5.95
N LEU A 316 -28.66 31.37 5.16
CA LEU A 316 -28.65 31.79 3.75
C LEU A 316 -29.60 30.94 2.90
N ASP A 317 -29.69 29.63 3.12
CA ASP A 317 -30.65 28.76 2.42
C ASP A 317 -32.10 29.10 2.76
N GLN A 318 -32.39 29.47 4.02
CA GLN A 318 -33.72 30.00 4.40
C GLN A 318 -34.01 31.35 3.75
N LEU A 319 -33.02 32.23 3.62
CA LEU A 319 -33.14 33.50 2.89
C LEU A 319 -33.32 33.30 1.38
N VAL A 320 -32.65 32.31 0.78
CA VAL A 320 -32.84 31.91 -0.62
C VAL A 320 -34.23 31.30 -0.83
N LEU A 321 -34.70 30.45 0.09
CA LEU A 321 -36.05 29.88 0.01
C LEU A 321 -37.14 30.94 0.11
N THR A 322 -37.02 31.87 1.08
CA THR A 322 -38.01 32.95 1.27
C THR A 322 -37.99 33.96 0.13
N THR A 323 -36.82 34.34 -0.39
CA THR A 323 -36.74 35.21 -1.59
C THR A 323 -37.22 34.52 -2.85
N LYS A 324 -37.05 33.20 -2.99
CA LYS A 324 -37.62 32.40 -4.09
C LYS A 324 -39.15 32.35 -4.02
N ILE A 325 -39.72 32.20 -2.83
CA ILE A 325 -41.18 32.29 -2.61
C ILE A 325 -41.70 33.70 -2.95
N ALA A 326 -41.00 34.75 -2.53
CA ALA A 326 -41.35 36.14 -2.88
C ALA A 326 -41.27 36.39 -4.40
N LEU A 327 -40.23 35.88 -5.07
CA LEU A 327 -40.09 35.96 -6.52
C LEU A 327 -41.25 35.24 -7.25
N GLN A 328 -41.70 34.09 -6.74
CA GLN A 328 -42.88 33.40 -7.28
C GLN A 328 -44.18 34.20 -7.06
N GLN A 329 -44.32 34.89 -5.93
CA GLN A 329 -45.48 35.76 -5.67
C GLN A 329 -45.50 37.00 -6.57
N GLU A 330 -44.34 37.61 -6.83
CA GLU A 330 -44.19 38.71 -7.79
C GLU A 330 -44.42 38.22 -9.23
N GLN A 331 -43.93 37.03 -9.60
CA GLN A 331 -44.23 36.40 -10.89
C GLN A 331 -45.73 36.18 -11.05
N ASP A 332 -46.41 35.53 -10.09
CA ASP A 332 -47.87 35.39 -10.03
C ASP A 332 -48.61 36.73 -10.11
N GLY A 333 -48.02 37.81 -9.58
CA GLY A 333 -48.53 39.18 -9.65
C GLY A 333 -48.45 39.76 -11.07
N VAL A 334 -47.28 39.69 -11.70
CA VAL A 334 -47.07 40.05 -13.12
C VAL A 334 -48.03 39.25 -14.01
N ASP A 335 -48.15 37.95 -13.76
CA ASP A 335 -49.02 37.01 -14.47
C ASP A 335 -50.53 37.40 -14.36
N ARG A 336 -50.94 38.06 -13.27
CA ARG A 336 -52.29 38.63 -13.13
C ARG A 336 -52.42 39.93 -13.91
N ILE A 337 -51.43 40.82 -13.79
CA ILE A 337 -51.38 42.10 -14.50
C ILE A 337 -51.33 41.90 -16.02
N GLU A 338 -50.63 40.88 -16.54
CA GLU A 338 -50.64 40.56 -17.97
C GLU A 338 -52.01 40.06 -18.44
N ARG A 339 -52.67 39.18 -17.68
CA ARG A 339 -54.05 38.73 -17.97
C ARG A 339 -55.06 39.89 -17.89
N GLU A 340 -54.81 40.90 -17.08
CA GLU A 340 -55.61 42.13 -17.03
C GLU A 340 -55.28 43.08 -18.20
N ARG A 341 -54.00 43.25 -18.54
CA ARG A 341 -53.56 43.96 -19.75
C ARG A 341 -54.22 43.36 -20.99
N GLU A 342 -54.26 42.03 -21.11
CA GLU A 342 -54.95 41.37 -22.21
C GLU A 342 -56.45 41.63 -22.24
N LYS A 343 -57.15 41.58 -21.10
CA LYS A 343 -58.59 41.95 -21.05
C LYS A 343 -58.78 43.40 -21.51
N CYS A 344 -57.96 44.32 -21.00
CA CYS A 344 -57.99 45.73 -21.39
C CYS A 344 -57.66 45.94 -22.87
N MET A 345 -56.69 45.21 -23.45
CA MET A 345 -56.40 45.26 -24.89
C MET A 345 -57.55 44.70 -25.75
N ARG A 346 -58.22 43.62 -25.31
CA ARG A 346 -59.41 43.08 -25.99
C ARG A 346 -60.58 44.06 -25.97
N ILE A 347 -60.77 44.78 -24.86
CA ILE A 347 -61.76 45.86 -24.72
C ILE A 347 -61.36 47.07 -25.58
N PHE A 348 -60.10 47.48 -25.54
CA PHE A 348 -59.58 48.59 -26.33
C PHE A 348 -59.78 48.35 -27.82
N SER A 349 -59.38 47.18 -28.34
CA SER A 349 -59.61 46.86 -29.75
C SER A 349 -61.06 46.52 -30.10
N ALA A 350 -61.98 46.38 -29.13
CA ALA A 350 -63.41 46.47 -29.40
C ALA A 350 -63.80 47.93 -29.62
N LEU A 351 -63.43 48.83 -28.70
CA LEU A 351 -63.66 50.28 -28.82
C LEU A 351 -63.01 50.90 -30.07
N GLU A 352 -61.86 50.39 -30.54
CA GLU A 352 -61.27 50.78 -31.83
C GLU A 352 -62.20 50.42 -33.00
N ARG A 353 -62.76 49.20 -33.02
CA ARG A 353 -63.71 48.78 -34.08
C ARG A 353 -65.03 49.53 -34.00
N ASP A 354 -65.51 49.82 -32.79
CA ASP A 354 -66.74 50.58 -32.55
C ASP A 354 -66.57 52.05 -32.98
N THR A 355 -65.44 52.68 -32.65
CA THR A 355 -65.12 54.05 -33.09
C THR A 355 -64.82 54.15 -34.58
N GLU A 356 -64.21 53.13 -35.20
CA GLU A 356 -64.18 53.02 -36.66
C GLU A 356 -65.59 52.85 -37.27
N GLY A 357 -66.48 52.12 -36.59
CA GLY A 357 -67.90 51.99 -36.94
C GLY A 357 -68.60 53.34 -36.96
N SER A 358 -68.63 54.04 -35.83
CA SER A 358 -69.21 55.39 -35.73
C SER A 358 -68.53 56.41 -36.66
N ARG A 359 -67.25 56.22 -37.00
CA ARG A 359 -66.57 57.04 -38.02
C ARG A 359 -67.08 56.77 -39.43
N ARG A 360 -67.30 55.51 -39.81
CA ARG A 360 -67.93 55.14 -41.10
C ARG A 360 -69.37 55.68 -41.18
N GLU A 361 -70.08 55.69 -40.05
CA GLU A 361 -71.40 56.33 -39.91
C GLU A 361 -71.31 57.86 -40.07
N GLU A 362 -70.36 58.53 -39.41
CA GLU A 362 -70.12 59.97 -39.63
C GLU A 362 -69.79 60.29 -41.09
N GLU A 363 -68.94 59.48 -41.74
CA GLU A 363 -68.53 59.68 -43.13
C GLU A 363 -69.72 59.50 -44.09
N SER A 364 -70.56 58.47 -43.87
CA SER A 364 -71.85 58.28 -44.58
C SER A 364 -72.83 59.43 -44.34
N LEU A 365 -72.99 59.90 -43.09
CA LEU A 365 -73.86 61.04 -42.76
C LEU A 365 -73.36 62.35 -43.36
N ARG A 366 -72.03 62.56 -43.46
CA ARG A 366 -71.43 63.69 -44.17
C ARG A 366 -71.70 63.65 -45.67
N GLU A 367 -71.69 62.47 -46.29
CA GLU A 367 -72.07 62.31 -47.70
C GLU A 367 -73.57 62.59 -47.92
N GLN A 368 -74.45 62.11 -47.04
CA GLN A 368 -75.88 62.40 -47.06
C GLN A 368 -76.19 63.90 -46.86
N ILE A 369 -75.54 64.55 -45.90
CA ILE A 369 -75.60 66.00 -45.71
C ILE A 369 -75.09 66.73 -46.98
N GLY A 370 -74.02 66.23 -47.60
CA GLY A 370 -73.49 66.75 -48.85
C GLY A 370 -74.43 66.61 -50.05
N LEU A 371 -75.29 65.60 -50.09
CA LEU A 371 -76.37 65.46 -51.07
C LEU A 371 -77.49 66.47 -50.79
N LEU A 372 -78.00 66.51 -49.55
CA LEU A 372 -79.04 67.46 -49.13
C LEU A 372 -78.62 68.92 -49.33
N HIS A 373 -77.32 69.26 -49.15
CA HIS A 373 -76.82 70.61 -49.42
C HIS A 373 -76.89 70.97 -50.91
N ARG A 374 -76.61 70.02 -51.82
CA ARG A 374 -76.72 70.23 -53.28
C ARG A 374 -78.17 70.37 -53.73
N GLU A 375 -79.10 69.71 -53.06
CA GLU A 375 -80.54 69.86 -53.28
C GLU A 375 -81.02 71.22 -52.76
N LEU A 376 -80.60 71.63 -51.56
CA LEU A 376 -80.88 72.96 -51.00
C LEU A 376 -80.30 74.09 -51.88
N GLU A 377 -79.10 73.90 -52.43
CA GLU A 377 -78.50 74.82 -53.42
C GLU A 377 -79.33 74.91 -54.72
N GLN A 378 -79.97 73.83 -55.17
CA GLN A 378 -80.84 73.85 -56.35
C GLN A 378 -82.16 74.59 -56.04
N VAL A 379 -82.77 74.32 -54.88
CA VAL A 379 -83.99 75.01 -54.42
C VAL A 379 -83.73 76.51 -54.23
N THR A 380 -82.62 76.91 -53.61
CA THR A 380 -82.27 78.32 -53.40
C THR A 380 -81.91 79.05 -54.70
N ARG A 381 -81.36 78.36 -55.71
CA ARG A 381 -81.19 78.91 -57.07
C ARG A 381 -82.55 79.14 -57.75
N ALA A 382 -83.53 78.26 -57.52
CA ALA A 382 -84.88 78.43 -58.04
C ALA A 382 -85.65 79.58 -57.37
N THR A 383 -85.60 79.71 -56.03
CA THR A 383 -86.26 80.85 -55.34
C THR A 383 -85.64 82.19 -55.75
N ALA A 384 -84.32 82.26 -55.89
CA ALA A 384 -83.61 83.47 -56.37
C ALA A 384 -83.89 83.82 -57.86
N HIS A 385 -84.57 82.94 -58.61
CA HIS A 385 -85.13 83.27 -59.93
C HIS A 385 -86.50 83.95 -59.78
N VAL A 386 -87.40 83.38 -58.97
CA VAL A 386 -88.76 83.91 -58.71
C VAL A 386 -88.70 85.29 -58.04
N GLU A 387 -87.76 85.51 -57.13
CA GLU A 387 -87.57 86.82 -56.49
C GLU A 387 -87.23 87.94 -57.49
N LYS A 388 -86.55 87.63 -58.59
CA LYS A 388 -86.21 88.62 -59.64
C LYS A 388 -87.43 89.01 -60.47
N GLU A 389 -88.34 88.08 -60.73
CA GLU A 389 -89.61 88.34 -61.42
C GLU A 389 -90.53 89.22 -60.55
N ILE A 390 -90.60 88.94 -59.25
CA ILE A 390 -91.30 89.77 -58.27
C ILE A 390 -90.71 91.19 -58.21
N GLN A 391 -89.38 91.34 -58.30
CA GLN A 391 -88.73 92.65 -58.35
C GLN A 391 -88.95 93.43 -59.66
N ALA A 392 -89.18 92.74 -60.79
CA ALA A 392 -89.56 93.39 -62.05
C ALA A 392 -90.96 94.02 -61.93
N HIS A 393 -91.96 93.23 -61.55
CA HIS A 393 -93.36 93.70 -61.43
C HIS A 393 -93.55 94.84 -60.42
N ARG A 394 -92.72 94.93 -59.38
CA ARG A 394 -92.76 96.07 -58.44
C ARG A 394 -92.36 97.40 -59.08
N LYS A 395 -91.41 97.40 -60.01
CA LYS A 395 -90.93 98.64 -60.67
C LYS A 395 -91.96 99.21 -61.65
N ASP A 396 -92.75 98.36 -62.29
CA ASP A 396 -93.85 98.78 -63.19
C ASP A 396 -95.01 99.48 -62.47
N ALA A 397 -95.15 99.28 -61.15
CA ALA A 397 -96.17 99.95 -60.34
C ALA A 397 -95.80 101.41 -60.01
N GLU A 398 -94.54 101.66 -59.63
CA GLU A 398 -94.07 103.00 -59.21
C GLU A 398 -94.06 104.04 -60.34
N VAL A 399 -93.91 103.60 -61.59
CA VAL A 399 -93.94 104.48 -62.77
C VAL A 399 -95.36 104.98 -63.08
N ARG A 400 -96.40 104.29 -62.58
CA ARG A 400 -97.81 104.69 -62.79
C ARG A 400 -98.26 105.72 -61.76
N THR A 401 -97.89 105.56 -60.49
CA THR A 401 -98.29 106.49 -59.41
C THR A 401 -97.66 107.87 -59.57
N LYS A 402 -96.43 107.97 -60.08
CA LYS A 402 -95.72 109.26 -60.30
C LYS A 402 -96.28 110.12 -61.44
N LYS A 403 -97.22 109.61 -62.26
CA LYS A 403 -97.87 110.39 -63.34
C LYS A 403 -99.17 111.11 -62.94
N LEU A 404 -99.73 110.80 -61.76
CA LEU A 404 -101.06 111.31 -61.37
C LEU A 404 -101.02 112.61 -60.54
N LEU A 405 -99.84 113.03 -60.08
CA LEU A 405 -99.64 114.15 -59.13
C LEU A 405 -99.15 115.47 -59.78
N VAL A 406 -99.26 115.62 -61.11
CA VAL A 406 -98.80 116.81 -61.86
C VAL A 406 -99.96 117.57 -62.55
N GLU A 407 -101.16 117.00 -62.56
CA GLU A 407 -102.33 117.48 -63.34
C GLU A 407 -103.25 118.49 -62.62
N GLN A 408 -103.01 118.86 -61.35
CA GLN A 408 -103.98 119.63 -60.53
C GLN A 408 -103.52 121.07 -60.16
N ALA A 409 -102.98 121.86 -61.11
CA ALA A 409 -102.39 123.17 -60.77
C ALA A 409 -102.54 124.32 -61.81
N LYS A 410 -103.72 124.48 -62.45
CA LYS A 410 -104.15 125.68 -63.22
C LYS A 410 -105.69 125.81 -63.11
N SER A 411 -106.37 126.96 -63.07
CA SER A 411 -106.00 128.41 -63.16
C SER A 411 -106.91 129.30 -62.26
N LYS A 412 -107.06 130.62 -62.56
CA LYS A 412 -107.64 131.66 -61.66
C LYS A 412 -108.87 132.42 -62.24
N GLU A 413 -109.28 133.48 -61.53
CA GLU A 413 -110.10 134.66 -61.94
C GLU A 413 -111.64 134.45 -61.98
N PHE A 414 -112.52 135.45 -61.80
CA PHE A 414 -112.47 136.93 -61.91
C PHE A 414 -112.96 137.62 -60.60
N VAL A 415 -112.65 138.87 -60.21
CA VAL A 415 -112.62 140.16 -60.94
C VAL A 415 -114.01 140.61 -61.43
N LYS A 416 -114.95 140.88 -60.50
CA LYS A 416 -116.33 141.32 -60.84
C LYS A 416 -117.02 142.32 -59.88
N LYS A 417 -116.25 143.09 -59.10
CA LYS A 417 -116.77 144.25 -58.31
C LYS A 417 -115.80 145.44 -58.39
N ALA A 418 -115.72 146.05 -59.57
CA ALA A 418 -114.88 147.22 -59.85
C ALA A 418 -115.67 148.53 -60.01
N GLU A 419 -116.98 148.52 -59.70
CA GLU A 419 -117.95 149.52 -60.16
C GLU A 419 -118.81 150.12 -59.03
N GLN A 420 -118.28 150.20 -57.82
CA GLN A 420 -118.80 151.07 -56.75
C GLN A 420 -117.70 152.08 -56.40
N VAL A 421 -117.51 153.08 -57.28
CA VAL A 421 -118.10 154.43 -57.21
C VAL A 421 -117.22 155.33 -56.33
N LEU A 422 -116.10 155.85 -56.84
CA LEU A 422 -115.98 156.97 -57.82
C LEU A 422 -116.44 158.36 -57.33
N ALA A 423 -116.76 158.52 -56.04
CA ALA A 423 -117.06 159.83 -55.45
C ALA A 423 -115.82 160.51 -54.82
N GLU A 424 -115.17 159.83 -53.87
CA GLU A 424 -114.21 160.43 -52.90
C GLU A 424 -112.86 160.86 -53.50
N ILE A 425 -112.54 160.44 -54.73
CA ILE A 425 -111.21 160.64 -55.34
C ILE A 425 -110.90 162.12 -55.59
N ARG A 426 -111.91 162.98 -55.83
CA ARG A 426 -111.72 164.36 -56.30
C ARG A 426 -111.19 165.35 -55.26
N GLU A 427 -111.35 165.08 -53.96
CA GLU A 427 -110.96 166.05 -52.91
C GLU A 427 -109.51 165.85 -52.40
N ALA A 428 -108.89 164.71 -52.68
CA ALA A 428 -107.54 164.39 -52.18
C ALA A 428 -106.41 164.94 -53.07
N GLU A 429 -106.62 165.04 -54.38
CA GLU A 429 -105.55 165.20 -55.39
C GLU A 429 -104.74 166.49 -55.23
N GLU A 430 -105.37 167.62 -54.87
CA GLU A 430 -104.68 168.92 -54.71
C GLU A 430 -103.63 168.90 -53.58
N THR A 431 -103.83 168.08 -52.53
CA THR A 431 -102.91 168.03 -51.38
C THR A 431 -101.62 167.24 -51.64
N ILE A 432 -101.65 166.33 -52.63
CA ILE A 432 -100.58 165.36 -52.88
C ILE A 432 -99.41 166.00 -53.65
N ALA A 433 -99.70 166.95 -54.54
CA ALA A 433 -98.74 167.54 -55.48
C ALA A 433 -97.51 168.19 -54.82
N VAL A 434 -97.63 168.67 -53.57
CA VAL A 434 -96.53 169.32 -52.84
C VAL A 434 -95.54 168.30 -52.25
N LYS A 435 -96.03 167.15 -51.77
CA LYS A 435 -95.17 166.16 -51.08
C LYS A 435 -94.34 165.30 -52.03
N ALA A 436 -94.84 165.01 -53.23
CA ALA A 436 -94.15 164.16 -54.22
C ALA A 436 -92.69 164.59 -54.49
N LYS A 437 -92.43 165.91 -54.56
CA LYS A 437 -91.11 166.47 -54.85
C LYS A 437 -90.03 166.19 -53.78
N GLN A 438 -90.40 165.77 -52.58
CA GLN A 438 -89.44 165.44 -51.51
C GLN A 438 -89.04 163.95 -51.50
N GLU A 439 -89.87 163.05 -52.04
CA GLU A 439 -89.55 161.60 -52.05
C GLU A 439 -88.43 161.23 -53.01
N ASP A 440 -88.38 161.85 -54.20
CA ASP A 440 -87.50 161.40 -55.29
C ASP A 440 -86.00 161.61 -55.01
N VAL A 441 -85.65 162.48 -54.05
CA VAL A 441 -84.28 162.58 -53.53
C VAL A 441 -83.96 161.36 -52.68
N LYS A 442 -84.85 160.99 -51.74
CA LYS A 442 -84.67 159.83 -50.84
C LYS A 442 -84.64 158.50 -51.58
N ARG A 443 -85.40 158.35 -52.67
CA ARG A 443 -85.40 157.15 -53.53
C ARG A 443 -84.02 156.85 -54.12
N ARG A 444 -83.23 157.87 -54.48
CA ARG A 444 -81.91 157.70 -55.11
C ARG A 444 -80.83 157.24 -54.12
N GLU A 445 -80.86 157.74 -52.89
CA GLU A 445 -79.92 157.35 -51.82
C GLU A 445 -80.03 155.85 -51.50
N LEU A 446 -81.26 155.35 -51.37
CA LEU A 446 -81.54 153.95 -51.01
C LEU A 446 -81.09 152.96 -52.10
N ALA A 447 -81.25 153.32 -53.38
CA ALA A 447 -80.83 152.47 -54.50
C ALA A 447 -79.31 152.21 -54.51
N ALA A 448 -78.50 153.24 -54.23
CA ALA A 448 -77.04 153.11 -54.19
C ALA A 448 -76.52 152.22 -53.06
N ILE A 449 -77.24 152.15 -51.94
CA ILE A 449 -76.91 151.26 -50.80
C ILE A 449 -77.25 149.80 -51.12
N ALA A 450 -78.36 149.56 -51.82
CA ALA A 450 -78.81 148.21 -52.19
C ALA A 450 -77.78 147.46 -53.08
N VAL A 451 -77.21 148.15 -54.08
CA VAL A 451 -76.21 147.56 -55.00
C VAL A 451 -74.96 147.08 -54.24
N LYS A 452 -74.37 147.95 -53.40
CA LYS A 452 -73.16 147.61 -52.63
C LYS A 452 -73.37 146.38 -51.72
N ARG A 453 -74.55 146.25 -51.11
CA ARG A 453 -74.90 145.07 -50.28
C ARG A 453 -74.92 143.77 -51.11
N GLN A 454 -75.40 143.83 -52.35
CA GLN A 454 -75.46 142.68 -53.25
C GLN A 454 -74.05 142.26 -53.74
N GLU A 455 -73.15 143.21 -53.94
CA GLU A 455 -71.75 142.95 -54.30
C GLU A 455 -70.98 142.23 -53.18
N PHE A 456 -71.06 142.74 -51.94
CA PHE A 456 -70.42 142.08 -50.79
C PHE A 456 -70.97 140.67 -50.50
N SER A 457 -72.29 140.47 -50.66
CA SER A 457 -72.89 139.13 -50.53
C SER A 457 -72.35 138.14 -51.58
N ARG A 458 -72.14 138.59 -52.82
CA ARG A 458 -71.51 137.78 -53.89
C ARG A 458 -70.02 137.53 -53.65
N ALA A 459 -69.32 138.38 -52.89
CA ALA A 459 -67.93 138.15 -52.50
C ALA A 459 -67.84 137.05 -51.41
N SER A 460 -68.66 137.12 -50.35
CA SER A 460 -68.66 136.14 -49.25
C SER A 460 -68.84 134.70 -49.76
N ALA A 461 -69.86 134.47 -50.59
CA ALA A 461 -70.17 133.15 -51.15
C ALA A 461 -69.04 132.55 -52.02
N ARG A 462 -68.16 133.39 -52.60
CA ARG A 462 -66.99 132.92 -53.37
C ARG A 462 -65.86 132.44 -52.48
N GLU A 463 -65.64 133.07 -51.34
CA GLU A 463 -64.63 132.62 -50.38
C GLU A 463 -65.14 131.41 -49.57
N GLU A 464 -66.43 131.35 -49.23
CA GLU A 464 -67.06 130.18 -48.59
C GLU A 464 -66.90 128.90 -49.45
N THR A 465 -67.11 129.01 -50.77
CA THR A 465 -66.91 127.88 -51.71
C THR A 465 -65.44 127.49 -51.88
N ARG A 466 -64.49 128.44 -51.80
CA ARG A 466 -63.05 128.16 -51.76
C ARG A 466 -62.63 127.43 -50.49
N VAL A 467 -63.11 127.87 -49.31
CA VAL A 467 -62.84 127.22 -48.03
C VAL A 467 -63.40 125.80 -47.99
N SER A 468 -64.62 125.59 -48.52
CA SER A 468 -65.22 124.26 -48.65
C SER A 468 -64.36 123.30 -49.49
N LEU A 469 -63.87 123.73 -50.66
CA LEU A 469 -63.00 122.91 -51.50
C LEU A 469 -61.67 122.57 -50.81
N ALA A 470 -61.04 123.55 -50.15
CA ALA A 470 -59.80 123.33 -49.40
C ALA A 470 -59.98 122.35 -48.22
N GLN A 471 -61.13 122.36 -47.55
CA GLN A 471 -61.46 121.39 -46.50
C GLN A 471 -61.64 119.97 -47.05
N CYS A 472 -62.29 119.81 -48.21
CA CYS A 472 -62.41 118.50 -48.86
C CYS A 472 -61.05 117.95 -49.33
N GLU A 473 -60.16 118.80 -49.87
CA GLU A 473 -58.79 118.40 -50.20
C GLU A 473 -57.98 117.98 -48.96
N LEU A 474 -58.10 118.73 -47.85
CA LEU A 474 -57.43 118.40 -46.60
C LEU A 474 -57.88 117.04 -46.05
N GLN A 475 -59.19 116.79 -46.02
CA GLN A 475 -59.77 115.51 -45.60
C GLN A 475 -59.28 114.34 -46.47
N MET A 476 -59.23 114.51 -47.79
CA MET A 476 -58.70 113.50 -48.70
C MET A 476 -57.21 113.20 -48.44
N ARG A 477 -56.39 114.23 -48.21
CA ARG A 477 -54.96 114.05 -47.86
C ARG A 477 -54.77 113.39 -46.50
N GLU A 478 -55.60 113.71 -45.50
CA GLU A 478 -55.59 113.03 -44.21
C GLU A 478 -55.87 111.53 -44.33
N VAL A 479 -56.84 111.12 -45.15
CA VAL A 479 -57.15 109.70 -45.39
C VAL A 479 -55.96 108.97 -46.00
N LEU A 480 -55.30 109.57 -47.01
CA LEU A 480 -54.10 109.01 -47.64
C LEU A 480 -52.92 108.87 -46.65
N VAL A 481 -52.72 109.85 -45.75
CA VAL A 481 -51.70 109.77 -44.69
C VAL A 481 -52.03 108.65 -43.68
N LYS A 482 -53.29 108.53 -43.26
CA LYS A 482 -53.76 107.47 -42.34
C LYS A 482 -53.59 106.08 -42.96
N GLU A 483 -53.83 105.92 -44.26
CA GLU A 483 -53.52 104.68 -44.98
C GLU A 483 -52.01 104.39 -45.05
N ALA A 484 -51.18 105.39 -45.34
CA ALA A 484 -49.73 105.22 -45.41
C ALA A 484 -49.15 104.77 -44.06
N GLN A 485 -49.57 105.39 -42.96
CA GLN A 485 -49.21 105.01 -41.59
C GLN A 485 -49.67 103.58 -41.26
N ARG A 486 -50.87 103.18 -41.69
CA ARG A 486 -51.37 101.79 -41.53
C ARG A 486 -50.54 100.78 -42.33
N ARG A 487 -50.13 101.11 -43.56
CA ARG A 487 -49.24 100.25 -44.36
C ARG A 487 -47.85 100.14 -43.74
N HIS A 488 -47.29 101.24 -43.23
CA HIS A 488 -45.98 101.26 -42.56
C HIS A 488 -45.97 100.38 -41.31
N SER A 489 -46.88 100.62 -40.36
CA SER A 489 -47.00 99.83 -39.13
C SER A 489 -47.31 98.34 -39.38
N GLU A 490 -48.04 97.99 -40.45
CA GLU A 490 -48.20 96.58 -40.82
C GLU A 490 -46.90 95.96 -41.36
N LEU A 491 -46.10 96.69 -42.14
CA LEU A 491 -44.80 96.24 -42.64
C LEU A 491 -43.78 96.09 -41.51
N GLU A 492 -43.74 97.01 -40.55
CA GLU A 492 -42.92 96.90 -39.34
C GLU A 492 -43.31 95.65 -38.53
N ARG A 493 -44.62 95.43 -38.31
CA ARG A 493 -45.15 94.24 -37.64
C ARG A 493 -44.92 92.93 -38.44
N ARG A 494 -44.65 93.00 -39.74
CA ARG A 494 -44.22 91.85 -40.56
C ARG A 494 -42.71 91.62 -40.42
N LEU A 495 -41.91 92.69 -40.44
CA LEU A 495 -40.45 92.66 -40.28
C LEU A 495 -40.04 92.14 -38.88
N GLY A 496 -40.66 92.64 -37.80
CA GLY A 496 -40.42 92.17 -36.44
C GLY A 496 -40.64 90.66 -36.31
N LYS A 497 -41.78 90.14 -36.82
CA LYS A 497 -42.06 88.70 -36.83
C LYS A 497 -41.03 87.88 -37.63
N ALA A 498 -40.48 88.42 -38.71
CA ALA A 498 -39.41 87.76 -39.46
C ALA A 498 -38.08 87.73 -38.69
N ILE A 499 -37.76 88.81 -37.96
CA ILE A 499 -36.59 88.89 -37.08
C ILE A 499 -36.74 87.90 -35.91
N ASP A 500 -37.90 87.83 -35.26
CA ASP A 500 -38.18 86.89 -34.16
C ASP A 500 -37.99 85.42 -34.59
N LEU A 501 -38.45 85.07 -35.79
CA LEU A 501 -38.29 83.72 -36.35
C LEU A 501 -36.83 83.44 -36.68
N PHE A 502 -36.10 84.39 -37.27
CA PHE A 502 -34.68 84.24 -37.54
C PHE A 502 -33.85 84.09 -36.25
N GLN A 503 -34.19 84.84 -35.18
CA GLN A 503 -33.53 84.71 -33.89
C GLN A 503 -33.78 83.34 -33.24
N ARG A 504 -35.03 82.82 -33.28
CA ARG A 504 -35.34 81.46 -32.80
C ARG A 504 -34.56 80.39 -33.57
N VAL A 505 -34.60 80.42 -34.91
CA VAL A 505 -33.84 79.47 -35.74
C VAL A 505 -32.32 79.57 -35.50
N LYS A 506 -31.79 80.77 -35.22
CA LYS A 506 -30.38 80.96 -34.83
C LYS A 506 -30.07 80.35 -33.45
N GLN A 507 -30.96 80.49 -32.48
CA GLN A 507 -30.84 79.89 -31.15
C GLN A 507 -30.95 78.36 -31.21
N GLU A 508 -31.94 77.82 -31.93
CA GLU A 508 -32.10 76.39 -32.18
C GLU A 508 -30.88 75.79 -32.88
N ARG A 509 -30.34 76.47 -33.91
CA ARG A 509 -29.09 76.05 -34.57
C ARG A 509 -27.91 76.01 -33.61
N ALA A 510 -27.79 76.97 -32.70
CA ALA A 510 -26.73 77.00 -31.69
C ALA A 510 -26.89 75.84 -30.68
N GLN A 511 -28.11 75.60 -30.18
CA GLN A 511 -28.42 74.48 -29.30
C GLN A 511 -28.18 73.12 -29.97
N LYS A 512 -28.48 72.99 -31.26
CA LYS A 512 -28.19 71.76 -32.02
C LYS A 512 -26.69 71.59 -32.26
N ALA A 513 -25.93 72.66 -32.49
CA ALA A 513 -24.48 72.59 -32.59
C ALA A 513 -23.83 72.12 -31.28
N THR A 514 -24.25 72.64 -30.12
CA THR A 514 -23.72 72.17 -28.82
C THR A 514 -24.15 70.75 -28.48
N GLN A 515 -25.38 70.34 -28.81
CA GLN A 515 -25.82 68.94 -28.69
C GLN A 515 -24.98 68.00 -29.57
N ILE A 516 -24.70 68.37 -30.83
CA ILE A 516 -23.83 67.57 -31.72
C ILE A 516 -22.40 67.49 -31.17
N GLN A 517 -21.86 68.58 -30.63
CA GLN A 517 -20.51 68.59 -30.04
C GLN A 517 -20.42 67.70 -28.79
N ALA A 518 -21.43 67.73 -27.91
CA ALA A 518 -21.51 66.86 -26.73
C ALA A 518 -21.62 65.38 -27.13
N ILE A 519 -22.44 65.05 -28.14
CA ILE A 519 -22.56 63.68 -28.66
C ILE A 519 -21.23 63.22 -29.29
N ALA A 520 -20.53 64.08 -30.03
CA ALA A 520 -19.23 63.76 -30.61
C ALA A 520 -18.16 63.49 -29.53
N GLN A 521 -18.15 64.26 -28.44
CA GLN A 521 -17.26 64.03 -27.29
C GLN A 521 -17.60 62.72 -26.56
N ALA A 522 -18.90 62.42 -26.35
CA ALA A 522 -19.33 61.16 -25.76
C ALA A 522 -18.95 59.94 -26.64
N MET A 523 -19.10 60.03 -27.96
CA MET A 523 -18.66 58.97 -28.89
C MET A 523 -17.14 58.75 -28.82
N ALA A 524 -16.34 59.81 -28.70
CA ALA A 524 -14.89 59.69 -28.53
C ALA A 524 -14.52 58.98 -27.20
N GLN A 525 -15.14 59.37 -26.09
CA GLN A 525 -14.94 58.74 -24.78
C GLN A 525 -15.34 57.25 -24.78
N VAL A 526 -16.45 56.90 -25.42
CA VAL A 526 -16.86 55.49 -25.60
C VAL A 526 -15.86 54.73 -26.45
N ALA A 527 -15.37 55.31 -27.55
CA ALA A 527 -14.37 54.66 -28.41
C ALA A 527 -13.02 54.43 -27.70
N GLU A 528 -12.60 55.32 -26.80
CA GLU A 528 -11.42 55.12 -25.95
C GLU A 528 -11.65 54.08 -24.86
N LYS A 529 -12.84 54.06 -24.24
CA LYS A 529 -13.24 53.01 -23.28
C LYS A 529 -13.25 51.63 -23.93
N THR A 530 -13.76 51.48 -25.16
CA THR A 530 -13.72 50.22 -25.90
C THR A 530 -12.27 49.78 -26.14
N LYS A 531 -11.38 50.68 -26.58
CA LYS A 531 -9.94 50.37 -26.76
C LYS A 531 -9.20 50.02 -25.47
N LEU A 532 -9.67 50.47 -24.31
CA LEU A 532 -9.16 50.04 -23.01
C LEU A 532 -9.63 48.62 -22.69
N LEU A 533 -10.94 48.35 -22.82
CA LEU A 533 -11.52 47.02 -22.60
C LEU A 533 -10.95 45.96 -23.54
N GLU A 534 -10.67 46.29 -24.81
CA GLU A 534 -9.96 45.42 -25.77
C GLU A 534 -8.55 45.06 -25.29
N LYS A 535 -7.81 46.03 -24.73
CA LYS A 535 -6.47 45.79 -24.17
C LYS A 535 -6.55 44.90 -22.94
N GLU A 536 -7.46 45.19 -22.02
CA GLU A 536 -7.70 44.41 -20.80
C GLU A 536 -8.11 42.97 -21.13
N LEU A 537 -9.05 42.77 -22.06
CA LEU A 537 -9.42 41.46 -22.59
C LEU A 537 -8.19 40.72 -23.14
N SER A 538 -7.33 41.41 -23.90
CA SER A 538 -6.10 40.81 -24.43
C SER A 538 -5.10 40.41 -23.32
N VAL A 539 -5.07 41.13 -22.20
CA VAL A 539 -4.23 40.77 -21.04
C VAL A 539 -4.82 39.56 -20.33
N LEU A 540 -6.12 39.57 -20.04
CA LEU A 540 -6.83 38.46 -19.40
C LEU A 540 -6.75 37.17 -20.22
N MET A 541 -6.87 37.24 -21.55
CA MET A 541 -6.67 36.12 -22.48
C MET A 541 -5.26 35.51 -22.35
N ARG A 542 -4.22 36.34 -22.23
CA ARG A 542 -2.83 35.86 -22.03
C ARG A 542 -2.62 35.30 -20.62
N GLU A 543 -3.27 35.87 -19.60
CA GLU A 543 -3.21 35.35 -18.23
C GLU A 543 -3.94 34.02 -18.07
N SER A 544 -5.06 33.81 -18.78
CA SER A 544 -5.70 32.48 -18.89
C SER A 544 -4.73 31.50 -19.53
N ALA A 545 -4.25 31.79 -20.74
CA ALA A 545 -3.37 30.88 -21.48
C ALA A 545 -2.07 30.51 -20.73
N LEU A 546 -1.55 31.40 -19.87
CA LEU A 546 -0.44 31.10 -18.96
C LEU A 546 -0.86 30.18 -17.80
N LYS A 547 -1.99 30.46 -17.13
CA LYS A 547 -2.56 29.58 -16.11
C LYS A 547 -2.91 28.20 -16.66
N ASP A 548 -3.43 28.13 -17.88
CA ASP A 548 -3.74 26.86 -18.56
C ASP A 548 -2.47 26.02 -18.80
N GLN A 549 -1.34 26.67 -19.12
CA GLN A 549 -0.02 26.00 -19.22
C GLN A 549 0.56 25.61 -17.84
N GLU A 550 0.33 26.40 -16.80
CA GLU A 550 0.74 26.07 -15.42
C GLU A 550 -0.08 24.87 -14.88
N MET A 551 -1.39 24.88 -15.07
CA MET A 551 -2.29 23.76 -14.74
C MET A 551 -1.97 22.51 -15.54
N ALA A 552 -1.54 22.62 -16.80
CA ALA A 552 -1.08 21.47 -17.59
C ALA A 552 0.21 20.84 -17.01
N LYS A 553 1.17 21.64 -16.53
CA LYS A 553 2.38 21.15 -15.87
C LYS A 553 2.06 20.48 -14.54
N ALA A 554 1.21 21.10 -13.71
CA ALA A 554 0.78 20.52 -12.44
C ALA A 554 0.06 19.17 -12.63
N LYS A 555 -0.80 19.05 -13.66
CA LYS A 555 -1.44 17.78 -14.03
C LYS A 555 -0.43 16.71 -14.47
N PHE A 556 0.62 17.10 -15.19
CA PHE A 556 1.69 16.18 -15.60
C PHE A 556 2.50 15.68 -14.40
N GLN A 557 2.93 16.59 -13.52
CA GLN A 557 3.63 16.25 -12.26
C GLN A 557 2.78 15.34 -11.37
N LEU A 558 1.47 15.63 -11.21
CA LEU A 558 0.55 14.78 -10.45
C LEU A 558 0.48 13.35 -11.05
N HIS A 559 0.52 13.23 -12.38
CA HIS A 559 0.53 11.94 -13.07
C HIS A 559 1.84 11.16 -12.84
N GLU A 560 2.99 11.84 -12.90
CA GLU A 560 4.30 11.25 -12.58
C GLU A 560 4.36 10.75 -11.12
N LEU A 561 3.92 11.58 -10.16
CA LEU A 561 3.85 11.21 -8.74
C LEU A 561 2.90 10.04 -8.50
N THR A 562 1.73 10.03 -9.14
CA THR A 562 0.77 8.92 -9.07
C THR A 562 1.37 7.62 -9.62
N HIS A 563 2.09 7.69 -10.75
CA HIS A 563 2.78 6.54 -11.34
C HIS A 563 3.93 6.05 -10.44
N LEU A 564 4.69 6.94 -9.79
CA LEU A 564 5.72 6.57 -8.81
C LEU A 564 5.12 5.84 -7.60
N CYS A 565 4.03 6.37 -7.02
CA CYS A 565 3.33 5.72 -5.91
C CYS A 565 2.72 4.36 -6.32
N ALA A 566 2.24 4.21 -7.56
CA ALA A 566 1.80 2.92 -8.08
C ALA A 566 2.95 1.90 -8.18
N ASN A 567 4.13 2.33 -8.64
CA ASN A 567 5.32 1.47 -8.70
C ASN A 567 5.82 1.06 -7.30
N LEU A 568 5.87 1.99 -6.33
CA LEU A 568 6.23 1.67 -4.94
C LEU A 568 5.24 0.67 -4.31
N ARG A 569 3.93 0.80 -4.59
CA ARG A 569 2.92 -0.19 -4.16
C ARG A 569 3.11 -1.56 -4.84
N LEU A 570 3.52 -1.60 -6.12
CA LEU A 570 3.90 -2.85 -6.80
C LEU A 570 5.18 -3.48 -6.21
N GLU A 571 6.17 -2.69 -5.83
CA GLU A 571 7.39 -3.16 -5.17
C GLU A 571 7.13 -3.69 -3.75
N LYS A 572 6.33 -2.98 -2.94
CA LYS A 572 5.80 -3.48 -1.65
C LYS A 572 5.12 -4.84 -1.83
N ASN A 573 4.22 -4.98 -2.80
CA ASN A 573 3.53 -6.25 -3.10
C ASN A 573 4.49 -7.35 -3.59
N ARG A 574 5.53 -6.99 -4.35
CA ARG A 574 6.57 -7.93 -4.81
C ARG A 574 7.42 -8.45 -3.65
N GLN A 575 7.86 -7.57 -2.75
CA GLN A 575 8.59 -7.95 -1.53
C GLN A 575 7.73 -8.81 -0.61
N ARG A 576 6.46 -8.45 -0.41
CA ARG A 576 5.49 -9.23 0.38
C ARG A 576 5.30 -10.66 -0.16
N LYS A 577 5.33 -10.83 -1.49
CA LYS A 577 5.27 -12.14 -2.15
C LYS A 577 6.60 -12.91 -2.16
N GLN A 578 7.74 -12.24 -1.97
CA GLN A 578 9.03 -12.89 -1.70
C GLN A 578 9.10 -13.35 -0.24
N MET A 579 8.58 -12.55 0.70
CA MET A 579 8.37 -12.91 2.10
C MET A 579 7.53 -14.18 2.27
N GLU A 580 6.39 -14.24 1.59
CA GLU A 580 5.48 -15.40 1.61
C GLU A 580 6.21 -16.70 1.24
N LYS A 581 6.92 -16.70 0.10
CA LYS A 581 7.74 -17.82 -0.37
C LYS A 581 8.89 -18.18 0.57
N ALA A 582 9.54 -17.18 1.17
CA ALA A 582 10.60 -17.43 2.15
C ALA A 582 10.01 -18.16 3.37
N ALA A 583 8.87 -17.68 3.90
CA ALA A 583 8.17 -18.34 5.00
C ALA A 583 7.61 -19.73 4.65
N ASP A 584 7.24 -19.98 3.38
CA ASP A 584 6.89 -21.33 2.89
C ASP A 584 8.10 -22.26 2.96
N SER A 585 9.25 -21.86 2.40
CA SER A 585 10.49 -22.64 2.47
C SER A 585 10.98 -22.86 3.91
N GLU A 586 10.83 -21.86 4.79
CA GLU A 586 11.13 -22.00 6.23
C GLU A 586 10.24 -23.06 6.89
N ARG A 587 8.95 -23.13 6.51
CA ARG A 587 8.01 -24.16 6.99
C ARG A 587 8.35 -25.55 6.45
N GLU A 588 8.79 -25.66 5.20
CA GLU A 588 9.26 -26.94 4.63
C GLU A 588 10.53 -27.44 5.33
N VAL A 589 11.55 -26.58 5.53
CA VAL A 589 12.80 -26.97 6.22
C VAL A 589 12.51 -27.31 7.70
N LYS A 590 11.63 -26.57 8.39
CA LYS A 590 11.14 -26.98 9.73
C LYS A 590 10.51 -28.37 9.73
N ALA A 591 9.74 -28.73 8.70
CA ALA A 591 9.17 -30.07 8.57
C ALA A 591 10.24 -31.14 8.33
N GLN A 592 11.29 -30.83 7.57
CA GLN A 592 12.44 -31.73 7.39
C GLN A 592 13.23 -31.93 8.69
N VAL A 593 13.54 -30.85 9.43
CA VAL A 593 14.20 -30.93 10.74
C VAL A 593 13.38 -31.74 11.75
N ARG A 594 12.05 -31.62 11.75
CA ARG A 594 11.15 -32.45 12.58
C ARG A 594 11.21 -33.92 12.18
N ARG A 595 11.16 -34.24 10.89
CA ARG A 595 11.30 -35.61 10.38
C ARG A 595 12.65 -36.22 10.78
N LEU A 596 13.75 -35.49 10.58
CA LEU A 596 15.09 -35.94 10.97
C LEU A 596 15.21 -36.16 12.49
N ASN A 597 14.57 -35.34 13.33
CA ASN A 597 14.52 -35.59 14.78
C ASN A 597 13.75 -36.88 15.12
N THR A 598 12.57 -37.13 14.53
CA THR A 598 11.85 -38.41 14.75
C THR A 598 12.64 -39.61 14.23
N ASP A 599 13.35 -39.43 13.11
CA ASP A 599 14.22 -40.44 12.51
C ASP A 599 15.49 -40.73 13.33
N ILE A 600 15.97 -39.75 14.10
CA ILE A 600 17.09 -39.91 15.05
C ILE A 600 16.59 -40.62 16.30
N ALA A 601 15.51 -40.12 16.93
CA ALA A 601 14.91 -40.71 18.13
C ALA A 601 14.60 -42.22 17.95
N ALA A 602 13.93 -42.59 16.85
CA ALA A 602 13.65 -44.01 16.57
C ALA A 602 14.92 -44.87 16.36
N THR A 603 16.02 -44.29 15.88
CA THR A 603 17.32 -44.97 15.83
C THR A 603 18.07 -44.98 17.17
N GLU A 604 17.76 -44.07 18.09
CA GLU A 604 18.30 -44.02 19.45
C GLU A 604 17.57 -44.99 20.38
N ASP A 605 16.25 -45.13 20.26
CA ASP A 605 15.43 -46.14 20.94
C ASP A 605 15.88 -47.56 20.55
N THR A 606 15.96 -47.84 19.25
CA THR A 606 16.44 -49.14 18.75
C THR A 606 17.93 -49.39 19.08
N MET A 607 18.75 -48.33 19.21
CA MET A 607 20.10 -48.45 19.78
C MET A 607 20.07 -48.78 21.28
N ALA A 608 19.13 -48.23 22.06
CA ALA A 608 19.00 -48.53 23.48
C ALA A 608 18.62 -50.01 23.70
N ASP A 609 17.71 -50.55 22.89
CA ASP A 609 17.37 -51.97 22.91
C ASP A 609 18.53 -52.87 22.45
N LEU A 610 19.28 -52.47 21.42
CA LEU A 610 20.51 -53.17 21.01
C LEU A 610 21.60 -53.11 22.09
N ARG A 611 21.69 -52.04 22.89
CA ARG A 611 22.57 -51.95 24.06
C ARG A 611 22.12 -52.86 25.20
N ARG A 612 20.82 -52.90 25.52
CA ARG A 612 20.24 -53.80 26.54
C ARG A 612 20.48 -55.27 26.20
N THR A 613 20.19 -55.66 24.96
CA THR A 613 20.39 -57.03 24.46
C THR A 613 21.88 -57.39 24.34
N TYR A 614 22.75 -56.48 23.92
CA TYR A 614 24.20 -56.68 23.98
C TYR A 614 24.72 -56.88 25.41
N ALA A 615 24.26 -56.07 26.38
CA ALA A 615 24.64 -56.22 27.78
C ALA A 615 24.24 -57.61 28.32
N ALA A 616 22.98 -58.01 28.14
CA ALA A 616 22.50 -59.33 28.54
C ALA A 616 23.26 -60.49 27.84
N ALA A 617 23.61 -60.33 26.56
CA ALA A 617 24.41 -61.32 25.83
C ALA A 617 25.86 -61.41 26.37
N VAL A 618 26.47 -60.28 26.76
CA VAL A 618 27.78 -60.26 27.44
C VAL A 618 27.70 -60.87 28.83
N GLU A 619 26.66 -60.59 29.61
CA GLU A 619 26.42 -61.19 30.93
C GLU A 619 26.26 -62.71 30.83
N ASN A 620 25.41 -63.22 29.93
CA ASN A 620 25.25 -64.66 29.68
C ASN A 620 26.56 -65.32 29.26
N ARG A 621 27.31 -64.69 28.34
CA ARG A 621 28.64 -65.17 27.90
C ARG A 621 29.65 -65.18 29.05
N ASN A 622 29.61 -64.20 29.95
CA ASN A 622 30.47 -64.14 31.14
C ASN A 622 30.10 -65.23 32.15
N GLN A 623 28.80 -65.50 32.36
CA GLN A 623 28.33 -66.59 33.23
C GLN A 623 28.76 -67.97 32.70
N ALA A 624 28.62 -68.22 31.39
CA ALA A 624 29.14 -69.43 30.76
C ALA A 624 30.67 -69.54 30.89
N GLY A 625 31.39 -68.42 30.76
CA GLY A 625 32.83 -68.35 30.99
C GLY A 625 33.25 -68.70 32.42
N ILE A 626 32.49 -68.28 33.44
CA ILE A 626 32.71 -68.66 34.84
C ILE A 626 32.46 -70.16 35.02
N GLN A 627 31.33 -70.69 34.52
CA GLN A 627 31.02 -72.12 34.60
C GLN A 627 32.06 -73.03 33.92
N LEU A 628 32.74 -72.53 32.88
CA LEU A 628 33.86 -73.21 32.24
C LEU A 628 35.13 -73.20 33.09
N ILE A 629 35.41 -72.12 33.83
CA ILE A 629 36.52 -72.08 34.78
C ILE A 629 36.24 -73.06 35.93
N ASP A 630 35.05 -72.99 36.53
CA ASP A 630 34.63 -73.88 37.62
C ASP A 630 34.75 -75.36 37.21
N ARG A 631 34.25 -75.75 36.03
CA ARG A 631 34.38 -77.11 35.50
C ARG A 631 35.81 -77.50 35.16
N ASN A 632 36.60 -76.59 34.62
CA ASN A 632 38.00 -76.86 34.33
C ASN A 632 38.77 -77.16 35.64
N ASP A 633 38.53 -76.39 36.70
CA ASP A 633 39.10 -76.62 38.02
C ASP A 633 38.61 -77.95 38.64
N GLU A 634 37.33 -78.32 38.49
CA GLU A 634 36.83 -79.66 38.85
C GLU A 634 37.60 -80.77 38.11
N THR A 635 37.78 -80.68 36.79
CA THR A 635 38.53 -81.69 36.02
C THR A 635 40.01 -81.72 36.40
N ALA A 636 40.63 -80.58 36.69
CA ALA A 636 42.03 -80.49 37.15
C ALA A 636 42.22 -81.16 38.52
N LEU A 637 41.28 -80.93 39.46
CA LEU A 637 41.25 -81.59 40.78
C LEU A 637 41.04 -83.10 40.64
N LEU A 638 40.14 -83.55 39.76
CA LEU A 638 39.92 -84.97 39.47
C LEU A 638 41.18 -85.61 38.85
N ALA A 639 41.81 -84.96 37.86
CA ALA A 639 43.03 -85.45 37.22
C ALA A 639 44.22 -85.53 38.20
N ALA A 640 44.39 -84.54 39.09
CA ALA A 640 45.38 -84.59 40.16
C ALA A 640 45.11 -85.75 41.14
N ARG A 641 43.84 -85.98 41.50
CA ARG A 641 43.41 -87.08 42.37
C ARG A 641 43.60 -88.46 41.72
N ILE A 642 43.41 -88.58 40.41
CA ILE A 642 43.69 -89.80 39.64
C ILE A 642 45.20 -90.09 39.66
N LYS A 643 46.05 -89.13 39.29
CA LYS A 643 47.53 -89.27 39.31
C LYS A 643 48.06 -89.68 40.69
N ALA A 644 47.52 -89.11 41.76
CA ALA A 644 47.88 -89.51 43.12
C ALA A 644 47.45 -90.95 43.47
N GLN A 645 46.31 -91.42 42.94
CA GLN A 645 45.84 -92.80 43.12
C GLN A 645 46.62 -93.79 42.26
N GLU A 646 47.01 -93.42 41.04
CA GLU A 646 47.90 -94.20 40.18
C GLU A 646 49.28 -94.40 40.83
N ALA A 647 49.89 -93.33 41.35
CA ALA A 647 51.17 -93.41 42.07
C ALA A 647 51.08 -94.34 43.29
N ALA A 648 50.00 -94.24 44.09
CA ALA A 648 49.77 -95.12 45.24
C ALA A 648 49.53 -96.59 44.83
N ILE A 649 48.90 -96.84 43.68
CA ILE A 649 48.75 -98.20 43.11
C ILE A 649 50.11 -98.74 42.68
N VAL A 650 50.92 -97.95 41.96
CA VAL A 650 52.26 -98.35 41.52
C VAL A 650 53.14 -98.71 42.72
N GLU A 651 53.17 -97.87 43.76
CA GLU A 651 53.89 -98.20 45.00
C GLU A 651 53.34 -99.45 45.70
N GLY A 652 52.01 -99.62 45.78
CA GLY A 652 51.38 -100.83 46.28
C GLY A 652 51.77 -102.10 45.51
N THR A 653 51.89 -102.02 44.18
CA THR A 653 52.37 -103.14 43.34
C THR A 653 53.87 -103.42 43.51
N ARG A 654 54.70 -102.40 43.77
CA ARG A 654 56.11 -102.59 44.15
C ARG A 654 56.20 -103.36 45.47
N MET A 655 55.58 -102.82 46.53
CA MET A 655 55.62 -103.41 47.88
C MET A 655 55.07 -104.85 47.95
N THR A 656 54.05 -105.18 47.13
CA THR A 656 53.52 -106.55 47.06
C THR A 656 54.42 -107.50 46.25
N ASN A 657 55.09 -107.02 45.20
CA ASN A 657 56.12 -107.80 44.50
C ASN A 657 57.36 -108.04 45.38
N ASP A 658 57.81 -107.03 46.12
CA ASP A 658 58.91 -107.13 47.07
C ASP A 658 58.60 -108.18 48.15
N ARG A 659 57.41 -108.10 48.76
CA ARG A 659 56.95 -109.11 49.74
C ARG A 659 56.78 -110.51 49.12
N ALA A 660 56.43 -110.61 47.83
CA ALA A 660 56.41 -111.89 47.13
C ALA A 660 57.83 -112.45 46.88
N ASN A 661 58.83 -111.59 46.63
CA ASN A 661 60.23 -111.99 46.54
C ASN A 661 60.77 -112.47 47.89
N GLU A 662 60.45 -111.78 48.99
CA GLU A 662 60.73 -112.25 50.35
C GLU A 662 60.12 -113.63 50.61
N VAL A 663 58.83 -113.83 50.29
CA VAL A 663 58.17 -115.14 50.45
C VAL A 663 58.82 -116.23 49.59
N ARG A 664 59.30 -115.92 48.37
CA ARG A 664 60.07 -116.87 47.55
C ARG A 664 61.41 -117.24 48.22
N THR A 665 62.17 -116.27 48.69
CA THR A 665 63.47 -116.53 49.35
C THR A 665 63.36 -117.20 50.72
N LEU A 666 62.25 -117.01 51.43
CA LEU A 666 61.92 -117.77 52.64
C LEU A 666 61.53 -119.21 52.31
N LYS A 667 60.78 -119.45 51.22
CA LYS A 667 60.47 -120.81 50.74
C LYS A 667 61.70 -121.58 50.29
N THR A 668 62.67 -120.95 49.62
CA THR A 668 63.92 -121.64 49.25
C THR A 668 64.77 -121.97 50.49
N LYS A 669 64.86 -121.08 51.47
CA LYS A 669 65.52 -121.35 52.77
C LYS A 669 64.85 -122.48 53.55
N LEU A 670 63.52 -122.57 53.51
CA LEU A 670 62.79 -123.70 54.11
C LEU A 670 63.09 -125.01 53.37
N GLY A 671 63.18 -124.97 52.04
CA GLY A 671 63.55 -126.12 51.21
C GLY A 671 64.96 -126.65 51.50
N THR A 672 65.95 -125.77 51.66
CA THR A 672 67.31 -126.21 52.04
C THR A 672 67.33 -126.82 53.43
N LEU A 673 66.68 -126.18 54.43
CA LEU A 673 66.63 -126.73 55.80
C LEU A 673 65.92 -128.09 55.87
N LEU A 674 64.91 -128.35 55.04
CA LEU A 674 64.29 -129.68 54.96
C LEU A 674 65.25 -130.72 54.37
N HIS A 675 66.00 -130.37 53.33
CA HIS A 675 67.03 -131.25 52.76
C HIS A 675 68.19 -131.51 53.73
N ASP A 676 68.61 -130.49 54.49
CA ASP A 676 69.61 -130.64 55.55
C ASP A 676 69.13 -131.63 56.62
N ILE A 677 67.83 -131.60 56.96
CA ILE A 677 67.20 -132.55 57.90
C ILE A 677 67.16 -133.98 57.32
N GLU A 678 66.81 -134.16 56.04
CA GLU A 678 66.85 -135.46 55.36
C GLU A 678 68.28 -136.05 55.35
N ALA A 679 69.28 -135.22 55.02
CA ALA A 679 70.69 -135.60 55.05
C ALA A 679 71.16 -136.00 56.47
N CYS A 680 70.68 -135.29 57.51
CA CYS A 680 70.91 -135.67 58.90
C CYS A 680 70.24 -137.01 59.26
N GLN A 681 68.99 -137.25 58.83
CA GLN A 681 68.30 -138.51 59.11
C GLN A 681 69.00 -139.72 58.48
N HIS A 682 69.60 -139.55 57.30
CA HIS A 682 70.40 -140.59 56.65
C HIS A 682 71.76 -140.86 57.32
N SER A 683 72.27 -139.99 58.19
CA SER A 683 73.54 -140.21 58.90
C SER A 683 73.38 -140.98 60.22
N ILE A 684 72.23 -140.85 60.89
CA ILE A 684 71.89 -141.53 62.17
C ILE A 684 72.27 -143.03 62.20
N PRO A 685 71.86 -143.89 61.24
CA PRO A 685 72.16 -145.32 61.32
C PRO A 685 73.66 -145.66 61.22
N LYS A 686 74.50 -144.77 60.67
CA LYS A 686 75.96 -144.97 60.70
C LYS A 686 76.55 -144.74 62.09
N VAL A 687 75.98 -143.80 62.87
CA VAL A 687 76.44 -143.53 64.24
C VAL A 687 76.25 -144.79 65.09
N SER A 688 75.06 -145.40 65.07
CA SER A 688 74.81 -146.62 65.86
C SER A 688 75.52 -147.89 65.37
N GLN A 689 76.02 -147.90 64.13
CA GLN A 689 76.99 -148.92 63.70
C GLN A 689 78.35 -148.72 64.39
N MET A 690 78.85 -147.49 64.45
CA MET A 690 80.10 -147.18 65.16
C MET A 690 80.00 -147.36 66.68
N GLU A 691 78.82 -147.15 67.28
CA GLU A 691 78.56 -147.44 68.70
C GLU A 691 78.73 -148.94 69.01
N LEU A 692 78.22 -149.83 68.13
CA LEU A 692 78.37 -151.28 68.23
C LEU A 692 79.82 -151.76 68.04
N GLU A 693 80.57 -151.13 67.13
CA GLU A 693 82.00 -151.41 66.97
C GLU A 693 82.80 -150.96 68.20
N LEU A 694 82.45 -149.82 68.79
CA LEU A 694 83.07 -149.33 70.03
C LEU A 694 82.77 -150.20 71.25
N THR A 695 81.57 -150.78 71.39
CA THR A 695 81.29 -151.73 72.48
C THR A 695 82.11 -153.00 72.32
N ARG A 696 82.19 -153.56 71.10
CA ARG A 696 82.97 -154.77 70.82
C ARG A 696 84.46 -154.59 71.14
N VAL A 697 85.06 -153.47 70.72
CA VAL A 697 86.48 -153.20 70.98
C VAL A 697 86.78 -153.04 72.48
N ARG A 698 85.81 -152.59 73.29
CA ARG A 698 85.95 -152.55 74.75
C ARG A 698 85.94 -153.94 75.37
N GLU A 699 85.03 -154.81 74.96
CA GLU A 699 84.99 -156.21 75.41
C GLU A 699 86.29 -156.96 75.06
N GLU A 700 86.84 -156.74 73.86
CA GLU A 700 88.13 -157.29 73.43
C GLU A 700 89.31 -156.78 74.28
N ILE A 701 89.28 -155.51 74.75
CA ILE A 701 90.29 -154.93 75.65
C ILE A 701 90.18 -155.48 77.08
N GLU A 702 88.97 -155.59 77.63
CA GLU A 702 88.75 -156.11 79.00
C GLU A 702 89.20 -157.58 79.13
N ALA A 703 89.00 -158.38 78.08
CA ALA A 703 89.48 -159.77 78.02
C ALA A 703 91.02 -159.89 78.04
N GLU A 704 91.75 -158.98 77.39
CA GLU A 704 93.22 -158.94 77.46
C GLU A 704 93.72 -158.41 78.81
N GLN A 705 93.07 -157.42 79.40
CA GLN A 705 93.44 -156.91 80.74
C GLN A 705 93.36 -158.00 81.81
N TRP A 706 92.33 -158.86 81.75
CA TRP A 706 92.21 -160.01 82.65
C TRP A 706 93.35 -161.04 82.45
N ARG A 707 93.77 -161.29 81.20
CA ARG A 707 94.92 -162.16 80.89
C ARG A 707 96.22 -161.62 81.50
N THR A 708 96.45 -160.30 81.42
CA THR A 708 97.63 -159.70 82.05
C THR A 708 97.62 -159.81 83.58
N GLN A 709 96.47 -159.64 84.25
CA GLN A 709 96.40 -159.78 85.72
C GLN A 709 96.76 -161.20 86.19
N VAL A 710 96.24 -162.25 85.53
CA VAL A 710 96.59 -163.64 85.86
C VAL A 710 98.10 -163.88 85.69
N LEU A 711 98.72 -163.29 84.65
CA LEU A 711 100.17 -163.39 84.43
C LEU A 711 101.01 -162.57 85.42
N GLU A 712 100.50 -161.46 85.96
CA GLU A 712 101.19 -160.70 87.02
C GLU A 712 101.13 -161.44 88.38
N ASP A 713 99.99 -162.04 88.71
CA ASP A 713 99.84 -162.88 89.92
C ASP A 713 100.79 -164.10 89.87
N ASP A 714 100.82 -164.84 88.75
CA ASP A 714 101.72 -166.00 88.54
C ASP A 714 103.23 -165.66 88.64
N ILE A 715 103.60 -164.39 88.46
CA ILE A 715 104.98 -163.89 88.53
C ILE A 715 105.40 -163.49 89.95
N THR A 716 104.44 -163.25 90.87
CA THR A 716 104.73 -162.70 92.20
C THR A 716 104.81 -163.73 93.34
N ASP A 717 104.35 -164.97 93.16
CA ASP A 717 104.41 -166.02 94.20
C ASP A 717 105.82 -166.64 94.38
N PRO A 718 106.50 -166.47 95.53
CA PRO A 718 107.91 -166.83 95.73
C PRO A 718 108.22 -168.34 95.86
N LYS A 719 107.34 -169.24 95.37
CA LYS A 719 107.57 -170.70 95.35
C LYS A 719 107.64 -171.34 93.96
N ASN A 720 107.45 -170.58 92.88
CA ASN A 720 107.43 -171.12 91.51
C ASN A 720 108.83 -171.64 91.06
N PRO A 721 109.01 -172.95 90.75
CA PRO A 721 110.34 -173.59 90.67
C PRO A 721 111.12 -173.38 89.36
N HIS A 722 110.61 -172.63 88.38
CA HIS A 722 111.23 -172.51 87.04
C HIS A 722 111.75 -171.10 86.71
N ARG A 723 112.55 -170.56 87.63
CA ARG A 723 113.14 -169.23 87.54
C ARG A 723 114.47 -169.21 86.76
N TRP A 724 114.39 -168.74 85.52
CA TRP A 724 115.49 -168.42 84.57
C TRP A 724 116.21 -169.58 83.85
N ASN A 725 116.26 -169.45 82.51
CA ASN A 725 117.45 -169.78 81.71
C ASN A 725 117.57 -168.80 80.51
N ARG A 726 118.69 -168.82 79.79
CA ARG A 726 119.21 -167.68 78.98
C ARG A 726 119.25 -167.93 77.46
N VAL A 727 118.86 -166.92 76.65
CA VAL A 727 119.67 -166.14 75.64
C VAL A 727 120.58 -166.94 74.65
N PRO A 728 120.73 -166.64 73.32
CA PRO A 728 120.56 -165.35 72.59
C PRO A 728 119.99 -165.34 71.12
N LEU A 729 119.90 -164.12 70.54
CA LEU A 729 120.37 -163.68 69.20
C LEU A 729 119.41 -163.46 67.99
N VAL A 730 119.76 -162.41 67.21
CA VAL A 730 119.41 -162.05 65.80
C VAL A 730 118.17 -161.17 65.53
N LEU A 731 118.45 -159.98 64.95
CA LEU A 731 117.60 -159.02 64.20
C LEU A 731 117.97 -159.13 62.69
N PRO A 732 117.28 -158.53 61.69
CA PRO A 732 116.23 -157.48 61.72
C PRO A 732 114.99 -157.79 60.84
N GLY A 733 114.13 -156.79 60.55
CA GLY A 733 112.86 -156.94 59.79
C GLY A 733 112.76 -156.19 58.44
N SER A 734 111.61 -156.32 57.75
CA SER A 734 111.24 -155.71 56.44
C SER A 734 109.70 -155.80 56.25
N VAL A 735 108.89 -154.73 56.16
CA VAL A 735 108.51 -153.83 55.02
C VAL A 735 107.50 -154.39 53.98
N ALA A 736 106.29 -153.77 53.91
CA ALA A 736 105.46 -153.43 52.71
C ALA A 736 104.14 -152.73 53.19
N LEU A 737 103.58 -151.58 52.73
CA LEU A 737 103.48 -150.81 51.45
C LEU A 737 102.16 -151.06 50.67
N PRO A 738 101.58 -150.13 49.83
CA PRO A 738 101.79 -148.66 49.67
C PRO A 738 100.53 -147.78 49.29
N ALA A 739 100.76 -146.46 49.01
CA ALA A 739 100.17 -145.62 47.91
C ALA A 739 99.01 -144.59 48.14
N VAL A 740 98.85 -143.66 47.16
CA VAL A 740 98.21 -142.31 47.14
C VAL A 740 97.11 -142.19 46.03
N SER A 741 96.34 -141.10 45.76
CA SER A 741 96.48 -139.64 45.99
C SER A 741 95.15 -138.83 45.90
N GLU A 742 95.22 -137.54 46.29
CA GLU A 742 94.53 -136.34 45.74
C GLU A 742 93.02 -135.99 45.88
N ALA A 743 92.80 -134.66 46.03
CA ALA A 743 91.75 -133.78 45.42
C ALA A 743 90.36 -133.45 46.08
N GLN A 744 90.22 -132.15 46.42
CA GLN A 744 89.08 -131.21 46.19
C GLN A 744 87.77 -131.19 47.03
N ALA A 745 87.19 -129.96 47.08
CA ALA A 745 85.80 -129.55 47.40
C ALA A 745 85.27 -129.66 48.86
N THR A 746 84.27 -128.89 49.33
CA THR A 746 84.11 -127.40 49.50
C THR A 746 82.78 -127.10 50.22
N ALA A 747 82.72 -126.03 51.05
CA ALA A 747 81.49 -125.41 51.63
C ALA A 747 80.66 -126.29 52.60
N ALA A 748 79.82 -125.77 53.53
CA ALA A 748 79.70 -124.50 54.28
C ALA A 748 78.98 -124.87 55.62
N ALA A 749 78.73 -124.09 56.67
CA ALA A 749 78.56 -122.66 56.99
C ALA A 749 78.63 -122.53 58.56
N ALA A 750 78.35 -121.46 59.30
CA ALA A 750 77.96 -120.06 59.05
C ALA A 750 78.41 -119.19 60.25
N ALA A 751 78.61 -117.88 60.06
CA ALA A 751 78.74 -116.89 61.15
C ALA A 751 78.16 -115.53 60.71
N MET A 752 77.69 -114.72 61.66
CA MET A 752 76.68 -113.68 61.44
C MET A 752 77.19 -112.26 61.11
N CYS A 753 76.28 -111.45 60.53
CA CYS A 753 76.20 -109.98 60.53
C CYS A 753 77.47 -109.17 60.19
N THR A 754 77.71 -108.78 58.94
CA THR A 754 77.11 -107.61 58.22
C THR A 754 77.37 -106.24 58.84
N GLN A 755 78.17 -105.42 58.15
CA GLN A 755 78.45 -104.01 58.41
C GLN A 755 77.44 -103.08 57.68
N ALA A 756 77.65 -101.77 57.79
CA ALA A 756 76.91 -100.73 57.08
C ALA A 756 77.51 -100.38 55.69
N ASP A 757 76.84 -99.44 55.02
CA ASP A 757 77.32 -98.52 53.98
C ASP A 757 77.66 -98.99 52.55
N SER A 758 76.78 -98.57 51.64
CA SER A 758 77.08 -97.83 50.40
C SER A 758 77.43 -98.53 49.06
N ALA A 759 76.55 -98.29 48.08
CA ALA A 759 76.87 -97.95 46.68
C ALA A 759 77.49 -99.09 45.78
N PRO A 760 77.91 -98.84 44.50
CA PRO A 760 76.96 -99.02 43.40
C PRO A 760 77.45 -99.70 42.08
N ALA A 761 76.47 -100.24 41.34
CA ALA A 761 76.35 -100.27 39.86
C ALA A 761 77.31 -101.10 38.94
N ALA A 762 76.79 -101.36 37.73
CA ALA A 762 77.47 -101.70 36.46
C ALA A 762 78.04 -103.13 36.24
N LEU A 763 78.12 -103.73 35.02
CA LEU A 763 77.48 -103.48 33.70
C LEU A 763 77.70 -104.70 32.75
N ASN A 764 77.02 -104.70 31.57
CA ASN A 764 77.30 -105.52 30.34
C ASN A 764 77.05 -107.05 30.44
N ALA A 765 76.74 -107.86 29.40
CA ALA A 765 76.42 -107.71 27.95
C ALA A 765 75.87 -109.10 27.43
N SER A 766 75.27 -109.33 26.24
CA SER A 766 74.63 -108.51 25.17
C SER A 766 73.89 -109.43 24.15
N SER A 767 73.20 -108.84 23.15
CA SER A 767 72.81 -109.38 21.82
C SER A 767 71.78 -110.54 21.67
N SER A 768 70.89 -110.38 20.69
CA SER A 768 69.84 -111.31 20.17
C SER A 768 70.33 -112.04 18.87
N PRO A 769 69.53 -112.71 17.98
CA PRO A 769 68.08 -113.05 17.98
C PRO A 769 67.74 -114.49 17.45
N GLY A 770 66.44 -114.81 17.22
CA GLY A 770 66.01 -115.58 16.02
C GLY A 770 65.44 -117.02 16.13
N ASP A 771 64.11 -117.13 15.97
CA ASP A 771 63.23 -118.19 15.41
C ASP A 771 63.49 -119.74 15.39
N ALA A 772 62.40 -120.45 15.73
CA ALA A 772 61.76 -121.65 15.14
C ALA A 772 62.49 -122.94 14.66
N GLY A 773 62.16 -124.08 15.30
CA GLY A 773 61.34 -125.15 14.63
C GLY A 773 61.91 -126.56 14.36
N HIS A 774 61.19 -127.61 14.84
CA HIS A 774 61.21 -129.05 14.45
C HIS A 774 62.54 -129.86 14.64
N ALA A 775 62.60 -131.19 14.86
CA ALA A 775 61.71 -132.29 15.31
C ALA A 775 62.64 -133.52 15.68
N ASP A 776 62.35 -134.83 15.80
CA ASP A 776 61.18 -135.74 15.61
C ASP A 776 61.48 -137.14 16.29
N LYS A 777 60.46 -137.98 16.59
CA LYS A 777 60.50 -139.46 16.87
C LYS A 777 61.35 -140.00 18.06
N SER A 778 61.12 -141.19 18.65
CA SER A 778 59.98 -142.17 18.64
C SER A 778 60.11 -143.31 19.68
N GLY A 779 58.99 -143.73 20.30
CA GLY A 779 58.76 -145.09 20.89
C GLY A 779 59.38 -145.41 22.27
N GLY A 780 58.91 -146.41 23.04
CA GLY A 780 57.67 -147.21 22.90
C GLY A 780 57.59 -148.46 23.82
N GLY A 781 56.42 -148.71 24.44
CA GLY A 781 56.15 -149.84 25.37
C GLY A 781 56.73 -149.63 26.79
N ALA A 782 56.34 -150.29 27.89
CA ALA A 782 55.39 -151.34 28.31
C ALA A 782 55.75 -151.59 29.81
N ARG A 783 54.97 -152.17 30.75
CA ARG A 783 53.61 -152.70 30.87
C ARG A 783 53.33 -152.99 32.37
N ALA A 784 52.07 -153.20 32.74
CA ALA A 784 51.54 -153.79 34.00
C ALA A 784 51.22 -152.86 35.19
N ALA A 785 50.16 -153.26 35.90
CA ALA A 785 49.60 -152.75 37.15
C ALA A 785 49.63 -153.92 38.19
N PRO A 786 49.09 -153.86 39.46
CA PRO A 786 47.96 -153.06 39.92
C PRO A 786 48.03 -152.43 41.34
N ALA A 787 46.90 -151.76 41.66
CA ALA A 787 46.33 -151.20 42.89
C ALA A 787 46.49 -152.04 44.21
N PRO A 788 46.13 -151.55 45.45
CA PRO A 788 45.07 -150.53 45.69
C PRO A 788 45.15 -149.53 46.88
N ALA A 789 44.39 -148.43 46.68
CA ALA A 789 43.47 -147.70 47.60
C ALA A 789 43.89 -147.28 49.04
N LEU A 790 43.74 -145.97 49.31
CA LEU A 790 42.70 -145.46 50.24
C LEU A 790 42.30 -144.00 49.90
N VAL A 791 41.34 -143.42 50.63
CA VAL A 791 40.64 -142.16 50.30
C VAL A 791 40.98 -141.02 51.27
N GLY A 792 41.09 -139.77 50.77
CA GLY A 792 41.18 -138.55 51.57
C GLY A 792 40.76 -137.31 50.76
N GLY A 793 40.08 -136.35 51.40
CA GLY A 793 39.62 -135.10 50.78
C GLY A 793 40.64 -133.95 50.85
N PRO A 794 40.36 -132.79 50.21
CA PRO A 794 41.22 -131.61 50.29
C PRO A 794 41.27 -131.03 51.71
N SER A 795 42.43 -130.53 52.12
CA SER A 795 42.68 -130.05 53.48
C SER A 795 42.05 -128.68 53.77
N GLU A 796 41.80 -128.38 55.05
CA GLU A 796 41.24 -127.09 55.51
C GLU A 796 42.02 -125.88 54.98
N GLN A 797 43.34 -126.00 54.84
CA GLN A 797 44.20 -124.94 54.31
C GLN A 797 43.80 -124.52 52.89
N TYR A 798 43.36 -125.46 52.04
CA TYR A 798 42.85 -125.17 50.71
C TYR A 798 41.53 -124.39 50.77
N VAL A 799 40.63 -124.76 51.67
CA VAL A 799 39.33 -124.07 51.88
C VAL A 799 39.55 -122.64 52.39
N CYS A 800 40.45 -122.44 53.35
CA CYS A 800 40.80 -121.10 53.85
C CYS A 800 41.47 -120.22 52.78
N LEU A 801 42.34 -120.80 51.94
CA LEU A 801 42.92 -120.09 50.78
C LEU A 801 41.85 -119.71 49.76
N GLN A 802 40.93 -120.62 49.43
CA GLN A 802 39.85 -120.37 48.48
C GLN A 802 38.89 -119.27 48.98
N ALA A 803 38.53 -119.29 50.26
CA ALA A 803 37.74 -118.22 50.89
C ALA A 803 38.46 -116.86 50.84
N ARG A 804 39.78 -116.84 51.06
CA ARG A 804 40.57 -115.59 50.97
C ARG A 804 40.74 -115.09 49.54
N CYS A 805 40.82 -115.98 48.54
CA CYS A 805 40.75 -115.60 47.13
C CYS A 805 39.40 -114.95 46.80
N GLN A 806 38.29 -115.56 47.20
CA GLN A 806 36.94 -115.00 47.01
C GLN A 806 36.75 -113.63 47.70
N GLU A 807 37.32 -113.43 48.90
CA GLU A 807 37.31 -112.12 49.57
C GLU A 807 38.10 -111.06 48.80
N LEU A 808 39.28 -111.41 48.27
CA LEU A 808 40.12 -110.53 47.47
C LEU A 808 39.48 -110.21 46.10
N GLU A 809 38.85 -111.20 45.46
CA GLU A 809 38.06 -111.04 44.23
C GLU A 809 36.87 -110.10 44.48
N ALA A 810 36.10 -110.30 45.56
CA ALA A 810 35.00 -109.43 45.94
C ALA A 810 35.47 -107.99 46.26
N ARG A 811 36.68 -107.83 46.85
CA ARG A 811 37.29 -106.51 47.07
C ARG A 811 37.74 -105.85 45.76
N LEU A 812 38.30 -106.62 44.83
CA LEU A 812 38.73 -106.15 43.51
C LEU A 812 37.52 -105.77 42.64
N GLN A 813 36.43 -106.55 42.67
CA GLN A 813 35.15 -106.21 42.05
C GLN A 813 34.58 -104.89 42.62
N LYS A 814 34.59 -104.71 43.95
CA LYS A 814 34.16 -103.46 44.61
C LYS A 814 35.03 -102.26 44.22
N LEU A 815 36.33 -102.44 44.01
CA LEU A 815 37.22 -101.38 43.52
C LEU A 815 36.96 -101.06 42.04
N ASN A 816 36.79 -102.08 41.19
CA ASN A 816 36.47 -101.89 39.77
C ASN A 816 35.09 -101.27 39.54
N ALA A 817 34.11 -101.52 40.43
CA ALA A 817 32.83 -100.81 40.43
C ALA A 817 33.04 -99.30 40.68
N LYS A 818 33.78 -98.94 41.73
CA LYS A 818 34.13 -97.55 42.08
C LYS A 818 35.03 -96.85 41.05
N LEU A 819 35.75 -97.60 40.23
CA LEU A 819 36.53 -97.05 39.12
C LEU A 819 35.60 -96.71 37.94
N ARG A 820 34.67 -97.59 37.58
CA ARG A 820 33.65 -97.29 36.56
C ARG A 820 32.76 -96.11 36.95
N GLU A 821 32.36 -96.04 38.21
CA GLU A 821 31.62 -94.90 38.80
C GLU A 821 32.35 -93.56 38.59
N LYS A 822 33.66 -93.51 38.85
CA LYS A 822 34.48 -92.31 38.59
C LYS A 822 34.66 -92.00 37.11
N ASN A 823 34.81 -93.01 36.26
CA ASN A 823 34.95 -92.81 34.82
C ASN A 823 33.66 -92.20 34.24
N LEU A 824 32.49 -92.72 34.64
CA LEU A 824 31.20 -92.16 34.25
C LEU A 824 31.07 -90.69 34.68
N ILE A 825 31.44 -90.36 35.92
CA ILE A 825 31.44 -88.96 36.42
C ILE A 825 32.41 -88.09 35.61
N LEU A 826 33.58 -88.61 35.21
CA LEU A 826 34.53 -87.87 34.39
C LEU A 826 33.99 -87.63 32.97
N GLU A 827 33.37 -88.66 32.36
CA GLU A 827 32.71 -88.60 31.05
C GLU A 827 31.56 -87.57 31.08
N GLU A 828 30.67 -87.62 32.07
CA GLU A 828 29.59 -86.65 32.30
C GLU A 828 30.12 -85.22 32.50
N VAL A 829 31.18 -85.03 33.28
CA VAL A 829 31.79 -83.69 33.48
C VAL A 829 32.44 -83.18 32.19
N THR A 830 33.07 -84.04 31.38
CA THR A 830 33.62 -83.63 30.06
C THR A 830 32.52 -83.24 29.07
N GLU A 831 31.44 -84.04 28.93
CA GLU A 831 30.32 -83.66 28.06
C GLU A 831 29.67 -82.34 28.50
N LEU A 832 29.54 -82.11 29.81
CA LEU A 832 28.99 -80.85 30.32
C LEU A 832 29.96 -79.67 30.15
N ALA A 833 31.28 -79.89 30.15
CA ALA A 833 32.25 -78.87 29.82
C ALA A 833 32.20 -78.49 28.32
N GLU A 834 32.16 -79.48 27.43
CA GLU A 834 32.03 -79.26 25.98
C GLU A 834 30.75 -78.50 25.63
N ARG A 835 29.59 -78.91 26.17
CA ARG A 835 28.30 -78.25 25.92
C ARG A 835 28.25 -76.79 26.41
N VAL A 836 28.96 -76.43 27.49
CA VAL A 836 29.08 -75.02 27.93
C VAL A 836 30.13 -74.28 27.09
N GLY A 837 31.13 -74.98 26.54
CA GLY A 837 32.07 -74.47 25.55
C GLY A 837 31.35 -73.97 24.30
N ASP A 838 30.55 -74.83 23.68
CA ASP A 838 29.71 -74.49 22.51
C ASP A 838 28.80 -73.28 22.78
N GLN A 839 28.18 -73.23 23.96
CA GLN A 839 27.34 -72.09 24.38
C GLN A 839 28.15 -70.80 24.55
N ALA A 840 29.36 -70.89 25.10
CA ALA A 840 30.25 -69.73 25.26
C ALA A 840 30.77 -69.22 23.91
N ASP A 841 31.05 -70.11 22.95
CA ASP A 841 31.48 -69.73 21.60
C ASP A 841 30.33 -69.15 20.75
N ALA A 842 29.15 -69.75 20.76
CA ALA A 842 27.94 -69.15 20.18
C ALA A 842 27.63 -67.77 20.81
N GLY A 843 27.88 -67.61 22.11
CA GLY A 843 27.80 -66.34 22.82
C GLY A 843 28.81 -65.29 22.33
N LYS A 844 30.04 -65.69 21.95
CA LYS A 844 31.05 -64.80 21.35
C LYS A 844 30.61 -64.31 19.96
N GLU A 845 30.06 -65.19 19.12
CA GLU A 845 29.56 -64.80 17.80
C GLU A 845 28.35 -63.86 17.88
N CYS A 846 27.39 -64.17 18.76
CA CYS A 846 26.20 -63.34 18.99
C CYS A 846 26.57 -61.95 19.52
N THR A 847 27.46 -61.86 20.51
CA THR A 847 27.93 -60.56 21.03
C THR A 847 28.74 -59.77 19.98
N LEU A 848 29.54 -60.42 19.14
CA LEU A 848 30.23 -59.77 18.02
C LEU A 848 29.24 -59.17 17.01
N ALA A 849 28.21 -59.93 16.61
CA ALA A 849 27.19 -59.48 15.67
C ALA A 849 26.41 -58.26 16.21
N LEU A 850 25.98 -58.32 17.48
CA LEU A 850 25.33 -57.20 18.18
C LEU A 850 26.24 -55.96 18.26
N ALA A 851 27.54 -56.12 18.58
CA ALA A 851 28.49 -55.01 18.61
C ALA A 851 28.69 -54.36 17.22
N GLN A 852 28.74 -55.16 16.14
CA GLN A 852 28.77 -54.62 14.78
C GLN A 852 27.48 -53.87 14.43
N GLN A 853 26.32 -54.37 14.89
CA GLN A 853 25.02 -53.74 14.66
C GLN A 853 24.92 -52.40 15.40
N VAL A 854 25.26 -52.34 16.69
CA VAL A 854 25.33 -51.09 17.48
C VAL A 854 26.23 -50.05 16.79
N ASN A 855 27.40 -50.45 16.27
CA ASN A 855 28.30 -49.56 15.54
C ASN A 855 27.68 -49.02 14.22
N LYS A 856 26.91 -49.84 13.49
CA LYS A 856 26.16 -49.40 12.29
C LYS A 856 25.09 -48.37 12.65
N TYR A 857 24.29 -48.58 13.70
CA TYR A 857 23.34 -47.56 14.16
C TYR A 857 24.05 -46.28 14.64
N HIS A 858 25.21 -46.40 15.29
CA HIS A 858 25.96 -45.24 15.75
C HIS A 858 26.61 -44.41 14.63
N SER A 859 26.90 -45.01 13.46
CA SER A 859 27.27 -44.25 12.26
C SER A 859 26.05 -43.66 11.56
N SER A 860 24.93 -44.37 11.52
CA SER A 860 23.64 -43.89 10.99
C SER A 860 23.16 -42.63 11.70
N ILE A 861 23.10 -42.64 13.05
CA ILE A 861 22.76 -41.45 13.85
C ILE A 861 23.73 -40.31 13.55
N ARG A 862 25.05 -40.52 13.58
CA ARG A 862 26.03 -39.46 13.26
C ARG A 862 25.84 -38.86 11.87
N ASN A 863 25.40 -39.63 10.88
CA ASN A 863 25.09 -39.12 9.55
C ASN A 863 23.75 -38.36 9.52
N LYS A 864 22.70 -38.87 10.16
CA LYS A 864 21.42 -38.15 10.32
C LYS A 864 21.59 -36.84 11.10
N SER A 865 22.37 -36.82 12.18
CA SER A 865 22.66 -35.61 12.96
C SER A 865 23.43 -34.57 12.14
N ARG A 866 24.37 -34.98 11.26
CA ARG A 866 25.03 -34.05 10.32
C ARG A 866 24.05 -33.47 9.29
N GLN A 867 23.17 -34.30 8.73
CA GLN A 867 22.12 -33.85 7.81
C GLN A 867 21.15 -32.89 8.52
N MET A 868 20.80 -33.18 9.78
CA MET A 868 20.01 -32.28 10.62
C MET A 868 20.74 -30.95 10.86
N MET A 869 22.02 -30.97 11.25
CA MET A 869 22.82 -29.73 11.41
C MET A 869 22.86 -28.89 10.13
N ALA A 870 22.97 -29.51 8.95
CA ALA A 870 22.88 -28.81 7.67
C ALA A 870 21.49 -28.16 7.47
N THR A 871 20.40 -28.91 7.63
CA THR A 871 19.04 -28.37 7.50
C THR A 871 18.69 -27.33 8.58
N VAL A 872 19.32 -27.37 9.75
CA VAL A 872 19.20 -26.35 10.80
C VAL A 872 19.98 -25.08 10.43
N ALA A 873 21.17 -25.20 9.82
CA ALA A 873 21.91 -24.05 9.30
C ALA A 873 21.19 -23.39 8.11
N GLU A 874 20.61 -24.19 7.21
CA GLU A 874 19.70 -23.71 6.16
C GLU A 874 18.50 -22.99 6.77
N LEU A 875 17.87 -23.57 7.79
CA LEU A 875 16.75 -22.94 8.51
C LEU A 875 17.15 -21.59 9.12
N SER A 876 18.33 -21.49 9.77
CA SER A 876 18.83 -20.22 10.30
C SER A 876 19.07 -19.17 9.21
N LEU A 877 19.51 -19.59 8.01
CA LEU A 877 19.72 -18.71 6.88
C LEU A 877 18.39 -18.22 6.27
N PHE A 878 17.40 -19.13 6.11
CA PHE A 878 16.04 -18.74 5.72
C PHE A 878 15.37 -17.84 6.77
N GLN A 879 15.61 -18.06 8.06
CA GLN A 879 15.12 -17.19 9.13
C GLN A 879 15.76 -15.81 9.10
N ALA A 880 17.09 -15.72 8.92
CA ALA A 880 17.77 -14.43 8.74
C ALA A 880 17.24 -13.67 7.52
N SER A 881 17.03 -14.35 6.39
CA SER A 881 16.45 -13.74 5.19
C SER A 881 14.99 -13.32 5.38
N SER A 882 14.18 -14.14 6.06
CA SER A 882 12.79 -13.82 6.44
C SER A 882 12.72 -12.59 7.35
N ILE A 883 13.60 -12.47 8.34
CA ILE A 883 13.68 -11.30 9.23
C ILE A 883 14.14 -10.05 8.46
N GLN A 884 15.14 -10.15 7.57
CA GLN A 884 15.59 -9.03 6.74
C GLN A 884 14.49 -8.54 5.80
N LEU A 885 13.77 -9.45 5.15
CA LEU A 885 12.65 -9.11 4.26
C LEU A 885 11.44 -8.58 5.04
N GLN A 886 11.20 -9.01 6.29
CA GLN A 886 10.22 -8.39 7.19
C GLN A 886 10.60 -6.95 7.53
N GLN A 887 11.88 -6.69 7.85
CA GLN A 887 12.39 -5.34 8.14
C GLN A 887 12.31 -4.44 6.90
N GLU A 888 12.65 -4.95 5.71
CA GLU A 888 12.51 -4.22 4.44
C GLU A 888 11.04 -3.89 4.12
N VAL A 889 10.13 -4.86 4.32
CA VAL A 889 8.68 -4.62 4.18
C VAL A 889 8.23 -3.57 5.19
N GLN A 890 8.51 -3.72 6.49
CA GLN A 890 8.13 -2.74 7.51
C GLN A 890 8.68 -1.33 7.23
N ARG A 891 9.91 -1.22 6.72
CA ARG A 891 10.50 0.06 6.29
C ARG A 891 9.79 0.66 5.08
N LEU A 892 9.34 -0.16 4.13
CA LEU A 892 8.53 0.28 2.99
C LEU A 892 7.08 0.61 3.42
N GLU A 893 6.56 -0.04 4.46
CA GLU A 893 5.25 0.26 5.03
C GLU A 893 5.28 1.60 5.77
N SER A 894 6.24 1.83 6.68
CA SER A 894 6.36 3.12 7.38
C SER A 894 6.65 4.29 6.43
N VAL A 895 7.42 4.08 5.35
CA VAL A 895 7.67 5.12 4.32
C VAL A 895 6.41 5.43 3.49
N VAL A 896 5.51 4.46 3.29
CA VAL A 896 4.21 4.70 2.64
C VAL A 896 3.24 5.37 3.60
N GLU A 897 3.18 4.93 4.87
CA GLU A 897 2.34 5.53 5.91
C GLU A 897 2.76 6.98 6.18
N GLU A 898 4.05 7.29 6.36
CA GLU A 898 4.56 8.66 6.46
C GLU A 898 4.21 9.53 5.23
N ALA A 899 4.16 8.94 4.03
CA ALA A 899 3.85 9.66 2.80
C ALA A 899 2.34 9.90 2.62
N GLU A 900 1.51 8.99 3.13
CA GLU A 900 0.05 9.10 3.16
C GLU A 900 -0.41 10.07 4.27
N GLU A 901 0.17 10.00 5.48
CA GLU A 901 -0.04 10.98 6.57
C GLU A 901 0.33 12.41 6.13
N ARG A 902 1.49 12.60 5.46
CA ARG A 902 1.88 13.92 4.92
C ARG A 902 0.92 14.42 3.85
N LEU A 903 0.42 13.54 3.00
CA LEU A 903 -0.56 13.89 1.97
C LEU A 903 -1.90 14.33 2.60
N GLU A 904 -2.37 13.63 3.64
CA GLU A 904 -3.58 13.99 4.39
C GLU A 904 -3.42 15.31 5.17
N ALA A 905 -2.22 15.59 5.70
CA ALA A 905 -1.87 16.88 6.29
C ALA A 905 -1.75 18.04 5.26
N GLY A 906 -1.82 17.75 3.95
CA GLY A 906 -1.63 18.73 2.88
C GLY A 906 -0.16 19.14 2.64
N GLU A 907 0.79 18.39 3.21
CA GLU A 907 2.23 18.56 3.00
C GLU A 907 2.73 17.72 1.81
N ALA A 908 4.00 17.88 1.46
CA ALA A 908 4.61 17.10 0.38
C ALA A 908 4.89 15.66 0.86
N PRO A 909 4.42 14.60 0.15
CA PRO A 909 4.60 13.20 0.58
C PRO A 909 6.05 12.76 0.81
N TYR A 910 7.00 13.41 0.13
CA TYR A 910 8.44 13.21 0.30
C TYR A 910 9.19 14.55 0.23
N ALA A 911 10.28 14.66 0.99
CA ALA A 911 11.05 15.92 1.13
C ALA A 911 11.55 16.49 -0.20
N GLU A 912 11.88 15.64 -1.18
CA GLU A 912 12.30 16.07 -2.52
C GLU A 912 11.16 16.75 -3.31
N ALA A 913 9.92 16.28 -3.15
CA ALA A 913 8.73 16.94 -3.70
C ALA A 913 8.47 18.29 -3.01
N GLY A 914 8.71 18.37 -1.70
CA GLY A 914 8.67 19.63 -0.94
C GLY A 914 9.68 20.65 -1.48
N LEU A 915 10.93 20.24 -1.67
CA LEU A 915 11.99 21.08 -2.27
C LEU A 915 11.69 21.47 -3.72
N HIS A 916 11.00 20.62 -4.50
CA HIS A 916 10.53 20.97 -5.84
C HIS A 916 9.41 22.02 -5.79
N TYR A 917 8.40 21.84 -4.94
CA TYR A 917 7.32 22.80 -4.74
C TYR A 917 7.85 24.15 -4.21
N GLU A 918 8.81 24.14 -3.28
CA GLU A 918 9.48 25.36 -2.82
C GLU A 918 10.27 26.05 -3.94
N ARG A 919 10.99 25.29 -4.80
CA ARG A 919 11.67 25.87 -5.97
C ARG A 919 10.69 26.50 -6.94
N GLU A 920 9.57 25.84 -7.25
CA GLU A 920 8.53 26.43 -8.11
C GLU A 920 7.88 27.65 -7.47
N ARG A 921 7.53 27.59 -6.18
CA ARG A 921 7.00 28.73 -5.41
C ARG A 921 7.99 29.90 -5.38
N GLN A 922 9.29 29.65 -5.21
CA GLN A 922 10.34 30.68 -5.29
C GLN A 922 10.49 31.24 -6.71
N CYS A 923 10.35 30.42 -7.75
CA CYS A 923 10.34 30.87 -9.15
C CYS A 923 9.11 31.72 -9.46
N GLN A 924 7.92 31.32 -9.01
CA GLN A 924 6.67 32.10 -9.10
C GLN A 924 6.79 33.41 -8.32
N GLN A 925 7.30 33.40 -7.09
CA GLN A 925 7.55 34.62 -6.30
C GLN A 925 8.56 35.55 -7.00
N ARG A 926 9.64 35.02 -7.57
CA ARG A 926 10.61 35.80 -8.36
C ARG A 926 9.96 36.40 -9.62
N TYR A 927 9.09 35.65 -10.30
CA TYR A 927 8.34 36.12 -11.46
C TYR A 927 7.32 37.21 -11.10
N VAL A 928 6.54 37.02 -10.02
CA VAL A 928 5.61 38.02 -9.48
C VAL A 928 6.35 39.27 -9.02
N ALA A 929 7.47 39.14 -8.31
CA ALA A 929 8.29 40.27 -7.87
C ALA A 929 8.94 41.01 -9.06
N ALA A 930 9.36 40.30 -10.11
CA ALA A 930 9.83 40.93 -11.35
C ALA A 930 8.69 41.67 -12.08
N ARG A 931 7.48 41.10 -12.11
CA ARG A 931 6.28 41.69 -12.71
C ARG A 931 5.74 42.89 -11.92
N GLN A 932 5.88 42.87 -10.59
CA GLN A 932 5.64 44.01 -9.69
C GLN A 932 6.67 45.10 -9.97
N ARG A 933 7.97 44.80 -9.92
CA ARG A 933 9.04 45.77 -10.27
C ARG A 933 8.86 46.38 -11.67
N GLN A 934 8.38 45.63 -12.65
CA GLN A 934 8.03 46.19 -13.97
C GLN A 934 6.81 47.12 -13.93
N ARG A 935 5.75 46.78 -13.17
CA ARG A 935 4.60 47.67 -12.94
C ARG A 935 4.98 48.93 -12.17
N ASP A 936 5.84 48.80 -11.18
CA ASP A 936 6.21 49.90 -10.30
C ASP A 936 7.23 50.82 -10.97
N ALA A 937 8.21 50.28 -11.72
CA ALA A 937 9.05 51.09 -12.63
C ALA A 937 8.24 51.76 -13.75
N ALA A 938 7.17 51.13 -14.24
CA ALA A 938 6.24 51.77 -15.18
C ALA A 938 5.50 52.95 -14.52
N LYS A 939 4.94 52.76 -13.32
CA LYS A 939 4.32 53.85 -12.53
C LYS A 939 5.32 54.96 -12.18
N GLU A 940 6.56 54.63 -11.85
CA GLU A 940 7.62 55.61 -11.59
C GLU A 940 7.94 56.41 -12.86
N SER A 941 7.94 55.76 -14.03
CA SER A 941 8.07 56.47 -15.31
C SER A 941 6.84 57.36 -15.62
N GLU A 942 5.63 56.88 -15.36
CA GLU A 942 4.39 57.67 -15.53
C GLU A 942 4.31 58.84 -14.54
N ALA A 943 4.75 58.66 -13.29
CA ALA A 943 4.84 59.72 -12.28
C ALA A 943 5.96 60.73 -12.62
N SER A 944 7.09 60.26 -13.15
CA SER A 944 8.17 61.12 -13.65
C SER A 944 7.75 61.93 -14.87
N LEU A 945 6.87 61.41 -15.74
CA LEU A 945 6.25 62.20 -16.82
C LEU A 945 5.15 63.13 -16.29
N GLY A 946 4.34 62.68 -15.33
CA GLY A 946 3.23 63.44 -14.76
C GLY A 946 3.64 64.68 -13.96
N MET A 947 4.87 64.70 -13.42
CA MET A 947 5.39 65.81 -12.62
C MET A 947 6.23 66.82 -13.43
N GLN A 948 6.24 66.73 -14.77
CA GLN A 948 7.06 67.61 -15.59
C GLN A 948 6.28 68.28 -16.73
N MET A 949 5.73 69.47 -16.45
CA MET A 949 5.40 70.47 -17.48
C MET A 949 6.70 70.99 -18.12
N ILE A 950 7.29 70.19 -19.02
CA ILE A 950 8.41 70.62 -19.85
C ILE A 950 7.88 71.63 -20.86
N ALA A 951 8.19 72.91 -20.64
CA ALA A 951 8.06 73.94 -21.67
C ALA A 951 9.03 73.64 -22.82
N THR A 952 8.54 72.93 -23.83
CA THR A 952 9.36 72.43 -24.96
C THR A 952 9.71 73.56 -25.93
N THR A 953 10.98 73.96 -25.94
CA THR A 953 11.56 74.89 -26.92
C THR A 953 11.94 74.22 -28.25
N ALA A 954 11.45 72.99 -28.50
CA ALA A 954 11.72 72.22 -29.71
C ALA A 954 10.64 72.44 -30.77
N VAL A 955 11.06 72.77 -31.99
CA VAL A 955 10.18 73.02 -33.15
C VAL A 955 9.39 71.74 -33.51
N PRO A 956 8.08 71.82 -33.82
CA PRO A 956 7.27 70.66 -34.20
C PRO A 956 7.78 70.01 -35.49
N ARG A 957 7.74 68.66 -35.56
CA ARG A 957 8.17 67.91 -36.74
C ARG A 957 7.15 68.03 -37.90
N PRO A 958 7.59 68.10 -39.18
CA PRO A 958 6.69 68.18 -40.32
C PRO A 958 5.79 66.95 -40.51
N ASN A 959 4.52 67.18 -40.87
CA ASN A 959 3.54 66.15 -41.21
C ASN A 959 3.68 65.65 -42.67
N ALA A 960 4.89 65.27 -43.09
CA ALA A 960 5.13 64.52 -44.32
C ALA A 960 6.50 63.82 -44.28
N TYR A 961 6.53 62.51 -44.52
CA TYR A 961 7.76 61.72 -44.76
C TYR A 961 7.85 61.28 -46.22
N VAL A 962 7.59 62.22 -47.14
CA VAL A 962 7.91 62.10 -48.56
C VAL A 962 8.51 63.45 -48.99
N PRO A 963 9.84 63.56 -49.11
CA PRO A 963 10.45 64.63 -49.89
C PRO A 963 9.90 64.59 -51.31
N GLN A 964 9.58 65.76 -51.85
CA GLN A 964 9.56 65.93 -53.30
C GLN A 964 11.03 66.14 -53.75
N ASP A 965 11.28 65.86 -55.03
CA ASP A 965 12.58 65.85 -55.70
C ASP A 965 13.48 64.61 -55.45
N ASP A 966 14.27 64.30 -56.49
CA ASP A 966 15.15 63.14 -56.74
C ASP A 966 14.52 61.73 -56.92
N ASP A 967 14.68 61.22 -58.15
CA ASP A 967 14.21 59.92 -58.65
C ASP A 967 15.06 58.70 -58.21
N LEU A 968 14.56 57.50 -58.54
CA LEU A 968 15.18 56.16 -58.33
C LEU A 968 15.25 55.66 -56.88
N GLY A 969 14.14 55.10 -56.41
CA GLY A 969 14.08 54.37 -55.14
C GLY A 969 14.88 53.05 -55.15
N LEU A 970 16.09 53.07 -54.57
CA LEU A 970 16.85 51.89 -54.15
C LEU A 970 17.31 52.03 -52.69
N PRO A 971 16.97 51.07 -51.79
CA PRO A 971 17.30 51.19 -50.37
C PRO A 971 18.80 50.93 -50.12
N ARG A 972 19.46 51.82 -49.37
CA ARG A 972 20.80 51.57 -48.83
C ARG A 972 20.73 50.67 -47.57
N PRO A 973 21.72 49.79 -47.34
CA PRO A 973 21.72 48.85 -46.23
C PRO A 973 21.91 49.53 -44.86
N TYR A 974 21.54 48.81 -43.81
CA TYR A 974 21.56 49.28 -42.41
C TYR A 974 22.94 49.73 -41.92
N GLY A 975 22.94 50.77 -41.07
CA GLY A 975 24.13 51.27 -40.38
C GLY A 975 24.66 50.33 -39.28
N PRO A 976 25.77 50.69 -38.61
CA PRO A 976 26.64 49.77 -37.87
C PRO A 976 26.09 49.15 -36.56
N PHE A 977 24.79 49.30 -36.26
CA PHE A 977 24.16 48.76 -35.04
C PHE A 977 22.85 48.03 -35.38
N ALA A 978 22.97 46.80 -35.90
CA ALA A 978 21.85 45.90 -36.15
C ALA A 978 21.66 44.88 -34.99
N PRO A 979 20.42 44.56 -34.60
CA PRO A 979 20.16 43.56 -33.55
C PRO A 979 20.33 42.13 -34.08
N PHE A 980 21.28 41.37 -33.52
CA PHE A 980 21.59 40.00 -33.95
C PHE A 980 20.62 38.95 -33.39
N LYS A 981 20.44 37.86 -34.15
CA LYS A 981 20.00 36.55 -33.64
C LYS A 981 21.03 35.47 -34.01
N SER A 982 21.24 34.56 -33.05
CA SER A 982 21.87 33.24 -33.13
C SER A 982 22.44 32.73 -34.47
N ALA A 983 23.74 32.38 -34.51
CA ALA A 983 24.18 30.98 -34.47
C ALA A 983 25.72 30.81 -34.52
N SER A 984 26.18 29.60 -34.18
CA SER A 984 27.56 29.07 -34.23
C SER A 984 28.56 29.54 -33.16
N ALA A 985 29.17 28.56 -32.50
CA ALA A 985 30.28 28.74 -31.55
C ALA A 985 31.31 27.61 -31.77
N PRO A 986 32.58 27.91 -32.06
CA PRO A 986 33.64 26.91 -32.11
C PRO A 986 34.08 26.53 -30.70
N ARG A 987 34.42 25.25 -30.48
CA ARG A 987 35.05 24.79 -29.23
C ARG A 987 36.48 25.33 -29.14
N VAL A 988 36.82 25.95 -28.01
CA VAL A 988 38.19 26.04 -27.52
C VAL A 988 38.22 25.44 -26.11
N ALA A 989 39.01 24.40 -25.91
CA ALA A 989 39.30 23.83 -24.60
C ALA A 989 40.73 24.22 -24.20
N LEU A 990 40.91 24.69 -22.96
CA LEU A 990 42.22 24.98 -22.38
C LEU A 990 42.45 24.07 -21.17
N ASN A 991 43.70 23.64 -21.00
CA ASN A 991 44.09 22.66 -19.99
C ASN A 991 44.20 23.28 -18.59
N PRO A 992 43.92 22.51 -17.52
CA PRO A 992 44.39 22.83 -16.17
C PRO A 992 45.88 22.43 -15.97
N PRO A 993 46.59 23.02 -15.00
CA PRO A 993 48.01 22.76 -14.75
C PRO A 993 48.29 21.69 -13.68
N ARG A 994 49.58 21.30 -13.59
CA ARG A 994 50.24 20.66 -12.42
C ARG A 994 50.07 21.50 -11.14
N ALA A 995 50.26 21.02 -9.89
CA ALA A 995 50.14 19.71 -9.21
C ALA A 995 50.49 19.98 -7.70
N GLU A 996 51.18 19.25 -6.80
CA GLU A 996 52.01 18.02 -6.76
C GLU A 996 51.94 17.35 -5.35
N ALA A 997 52.32 16.06 -5.29
CA ALA A 997 52.92 15.29 -4.17
C ALA A 997 52.32 15.28 -2.73
N SER A 998 51.87 14.10 -2.29
CA SER A 998 52.47 13.40 -1.13
C SER A 998 52.06 11.90 -1.06
N LEU A 999 52.93 11.09 -0.46
CA LEU A 999 52.83 9.64 -0.15
C LEU A 999 53.04 9.49 1.39
N PRO A 1000 52.75 8.36 2.08
CA PRO A 1000 53.11 6.99 1.66
C PRO A 1000 52.21 5.80 2.08
N SER A 1001 52.55 4.61 1.53
CA SER A 1001 52.45 3.22 2.07
C SER A 1001 51.17 2.74 2.79
N GLY A 1002 50.63 1.54 2.54
CA GLY A 1002 51.01 0.37 1.72
C GLY A 1002 49.96 -0.76 1.95
N ALA A 1003 50.02 -1.97 1.40
CA ALA A 1003 50.95 -2.59 0.44
C ALA A 1003 50.24 -3.79 -0.27
N GLN A 1004 50.83 -4.31 -1.37
CA GLN A 1004 50.76 -5.70 -1.93
C GLN A 1004 49.40 -6.46 -1.82
N GLY A 1005 48.69 -6.89 -2.89
CA GLY A 1005 49.11 -7.41 -4.21
C GLY A 1005 48.85 -8.94 -4.31
N PRO A 1006 48.86 -9.62 -5.48
CA PRO A 1006 48.97 -9.14 -6.87
C PRO A 1006 47.84 -9.65 -7.83
N SER A 1007 47.88 -9.24 -9.10
CA SER A 1007 47.19 -9.90 -10.24
C SER A 1007 48.20 -10.81 -10.99
N PRO A 1008 47.79 -11.73 -11.90
CA PRO A 1008 47.67 -11.31 -13.32
C PRO A 1008 46.71 -12.12 -14.24
N ALA A 1009 45.80 -11.39 -14.90
CA ALA A 1009 45.61 -11.44 -16.37
C ALA A 1009 44.97 -12.74 -17.02
N PRO A 1010 44.92 -12.89 -18.37
CA PRO A 1010 43.84 -12.25 -19.17
C PRO A 1010 43.27 -13.10 -20.37
N ARG A 1011 42.39 -12.46 -21.19
CA ARG A 1011 42.00 -12.82 -22.59
C ARG A 1011 41.05 -14.03 -22.77
N SER A 1012 40.27 -14.16 -23.86
CA SER A 1012 39.73 -13.20 -24.86
C SER A 1012 38.71 -13.87 -25.81
N MET A 1013 37.83 -13.08 -26.43
CA MET A 1013 37.30 -13.23 -27.82
C MET A 1013 36.92 -14.64 -28.35
N ALA A 1014 35.64 -14.86 -28.63
CA ALA A 1014 35.15 -15.35 -29.94
C ALA A 1014 33.62 -15.22 -30.06
N ALA A 1015 33.10 -15.06 -31.28
CA ALA A 1015 31.66 -15.11 -31.59
C ALA A 1015 31.44 -15.87 -32.92
N VAL A 1016 30.36 -16.63 -33.03
CA VAL A 1016 29.97 -17.36 -34.26
C VAL A 1016 28.46 -17.26 -34.48
N ARG A 1017 28.04 -17.17 -35.75
CA ARG A 1017 26.64 -17.11 -36.24
C ARG A 1017 26.10 -18.54 -36.46
N GLY A 1018 24.81 -18.85 -36.58
CA GLY A 1018 23.61 -18.02 -36.64
C GLY A 1018 22.73 -18.35 -37.87
N SER A 1019 21.57 -18.97 -37.65
CA SER A 1019 20.53 -19.35 -38.65
C SER A 1019 19.32 -19.96 -37.93
N SER A 1020 18.04 -19.88 -38.31
CA SER A 1020 17.19 -18.96 -39.06
C SER A 1020 15.90 -19.75 -39.43
N VAL A 1021 14.73 -19.41 -38.83
CA VAL A 1021 13.45 -19.08 -39.54
C VAL A 1021 12.79 -20.16 -40.46
N PRO A 1022 11.44 -20.33 -40.52
CA PRO A 1022 10.30 -20.07 -39.59
C PRO A 1022 9.14 -21.15 -39.70
N LEU A 1023 7.87 -20.74 -39.42
CA LEU A 1023 6.57 -21.41 -39.75
C LEU A 1023 6.21 -22.69 -38.95
N SER A 1024 4.94 -23.07 -38.67
CA SER A 1024 3.61 -22.49 -38.96
C SER A 1024 2.54 -22.95 -37.93
N ALA A 1025 1.32 -22.39 -37.99
CA ALA A 1025 0.10 -22.87 -37.31
C ALA A 1025 -1.06 -22.97 -38.35
N PRO A 1026 -2.35 -23.18 -38.03
CA PRO A 1026 -3.05 -23.87 -36.90
C PRO A 1026 -4.05 -24.96 -37.39
N SER A 1027 -4.84 -25.63 -36.52
CA SER A 1027 -6.27 -26.04 -36.70
C SER A 1027 -6.79 -27.13 -35.71
N SER A 1028 -8.11 -27.39 -35.71
CA SER A 1028 -8.89 -28.34 -34.87
C SER A 1028 -9.86 -29.15 -35.79
N PRO A 1029 -10.92 -29.85 -35.29
CA PRO A 1029 -11.07 -30.87 -34.23
C PRO A 1029 -11.39 -32.28 -34.83
N PRO A 1030 -11.71 -33.34 -34.03
CA PRO A 1030 -13.08 -33.70 -33.57
C PRO A 1030 -13.10 -34.31 -32.12
N GLY A 1031 -14.16 -34.88 -31.52
CA GLY A 1031 -15.61 -34.96 -31.81
C GLY A 1031 -16.28 -36.31 -31.41
N THR A 1032 -17.53 -36.30 -30.92
CA THR A 1032 -18.45 -37.45 -30.64
C THR A 1032 -18.05 -38.51 -29.58
N SER A 1033 -18.93 -39.29 -28.90
CA SER A 1033 -20.37 -39.15 -28.54
C SER A 1033 -20.88 -40.27 -27.57
N ALA A 1034 -21.90 -39.97 -26.74
CA ALA A 1034 -22.83 -40.88 -26.00
C ALA A 1034 -22.28 -41.73 -24.80
N GLY A 1035 -23.07 -42.03 -23.74
CA GLY A 1035 -24.42 -41.55 -23.37
C GLY A 1035 -25.16 -42.43 -22.32
N VAL A 1036 -26.39 -42.04 -21.92
CA VAL A 1036 -27.45 -42.87 -21.25
C VAL A 1036 -27.17 -43.30 -19.78
N LEU A 1037 -28.06 -43.25 -18.76
CA LEU A 1037 -29.39 -42.67 -18.41
C LEU A 1037 -29.49 -42.78 -16.84
N SER A 1038 -30.42 -42.27 -16.01
CA SER A 1038 -31.66 -41.43 -15.98
C SER A 1038 -31.87 -40.98 -14.50
N LYS A 1039 -32.97 -40.52 -13.85
CA LYS A 1039 -34.41 -40.14 -14.00
C LYS A 1039 -34.80 -39.43 -12.64
N ALA A 1040 -36.00 -38.94 -12.25
CA ALA A 1040 -37.34 -38.69 -12.81
C ALA A 1040 -38.10 -37.66 -11.91
N CYS A 1041 -39.10 -36.94 -12.46
CA CYS A 1041 -40.22 -36.23 -11.78
C CYS A 1041 -39.90 -35.06 -10.79
N GLY A 1042 -40.76 -34.04 -10.61
CA GLY A 1042 -42.04 -33.72 -11.27
C GLY A 1042 -42.56 -32.28 -10.94
N PRO A 1043 -43.57 -31.72 -11.66
CA PRO A 1043 -43.73 -30.26 -11.81
C PRO A 1043 -45.16 -29.66 -11.59
N SER A 1044 -45.31 -28.32 -11.62
CA SER A 1044 -46.44 -27.58 -12.27
C SER A 1044 -46.32 -26.03 -12.16
N THR A 1045 -47.19 -25.26 -12.85
CA THR A 1045 -47.04 -23.78 -13.08
C THR A 1045 -48.41 -23.00 -13.01
N PRO A 1046 -48.68 -21.81 -13.63
CA PRO A 1046 -49.39 -20.62 -13.05
C PRO A 1046 -50.91 -20.55 -13.46
N PRO A 1047 -51.66 -19.41 -13.62
CA PRO A 1047 -51.59 -17.96 -13.24
C PRO A 1047 -52.88 -17.55 -12.43
N PRO A 1048 -53.68 -16.44 -12.59
CA PRO A 1048 -53.55 -15.07 -13.19
C PRO A 1048 -54.15 -13.88 -12.34
N LEU A 1049 -54.30 -12.68 -12.95
CA LEU A 1049 -55.18 -11.52 -12.59
C LEU A 1049 -56.63 -11.72 -13.17
N PRO A 1050 -57.73 -10.92 -12.91
CA PRO A 1050 -57.79 -9.44 -12.74
C PRO A 1050 -58.96 -8.76 -11.93
N SER A 1051 -58.94 -7.40 -11.90
CA SER A 1051 -60.06 -6.40 -11.92
C SER A 1051 -61.20 -6.30 -10.86
N ALA A 1052 -61.16 -5.21 -10.08
CA ALA A 1052 -62.18 -4.15 -9.78
C ALA A 1052 -63.69 -4.43 -9.52
N THR A 1053 -64.35 -3.59 -8.67
CA THR A 1053 -65.53 -2.71 -8.98
C THR A 1053 -66.31 -2.22 -7.71
N THR A 1054 -66.72 -0.92 -7.64
CA THR A 1054 -67.78 -0.28 -6.76
C THR A 1054 -67.68 -0.31 -5.20
N MET A 1055 -68.32 0.57 -4.39
CA MET A 1055 -68.69 2.02 -4.48
C MET A 1055 -69.25 2.54 -3.12
N ASN A 1056 -69.25 3.88 -2.91
CA ASN A 1056 -70.18 4.68 -2.06
C ASN A 1056 -70.20 4.49 -0.50
N ALA A 1057 -70.59 5.46 0.35
CA ALA A 1057 -70.70 6.94 0.24
C ALA A 1057 -71.07 7.58 1.62
N THR A 1058 -71.02 8.92 1.70
CA THR A 1058 -71.55 9.82 2.78
C THR A 1058 -70.74 9.86 4.11
N ALA A 1059 -70.81 10.91 4.96
CA ALA A 1059 -71.70 12.09 4.98
C ALA A 1059 -71.00 13.42 5.40
N PHE A 1060 -71.72 14.55 5.24
CA PHE A 1060 -71.34 15.93 5.64
C PHE A 1060 -71.62 16.21 7.14
N SER A 1061 -70.87 17.15 7.74
CA SER A 1061 -71.45 18.25 8.54
C SER A 1061 -70.42 19.38 8.81
N SER A 1062 -70.87 20.57 9.20
CA SER A 1062 -70.04 21.78 9.42
C SER A 1062 -70.54 22.63 10.60
N SER A 1063 -69.63 23.28 11.33
CA SER A 1063 -69.98 24.41 12.22
C SER A 1063 -68.78 25.33 12.52
N VAL A 1064 -69.09 26.59 12.85
CA VAL A 1064 -68.23 27.80 12.95
C VAL A 1064 -68.93 28.76 13.94
N PRO A 1065 -68.33 29.83 14.51
CA PRO A 1065 -66.99 30.05 15.10
C PRO A 1065 -67.08 30.31 16.63
N LYS A 1066 -66.01 30.83 17.26
CA LYS A 1066 -66.15 31.85 18.33
C LYS A 1066 -64.98 32.84 18.35
N ARG A 1067 -65.24 34.06 18.82
CA ARG A 1067 -64.30 35.20 18.92
C ARG A 1067 -64.65 36.01 20.19
N ARG A 1068 -63.68 36.80 20.69
CA ARG A 1068 -63.57 37.47 21.99
C ARG A 1068 -62.69 36.67 22.97
N GLN A 1069 -61.86 37.31 23.78
CA GLN A 1069 -61.59 38.78 23.81
C GLN A 1069 -60.70 39.23 22.64
#